data_AF-A0A1H5DER9-F1
#
_entry.id   AF-A0A1H5DER9-F1
#
_cell.length_a   1.000
_cell.length_b   1.000
_cell.length_c   1.000
_cell.angle_alpha   90.00
_cell.angle_beta   90.00
_cell.angle_gamma   90.00
#
_symmetry.space_group_name_H-M   'P 1'
#
loop_
_entity.id
_entity.type
_entity.pdbx_description
1 polymer ?
#
loop_
_entity_poly.entity_id
_entity_poly.type
_entity_poly.pdbx_seq_one_letter_code
_entity_poly.pdbx_strand_id
1 'polypeptide(L)'
;MARPALPARLRTITCLSALLAALVVPASARAATAADASGAAASGATATPAVAAKPYMGYSTWSVESTNFGGYGGDWLTESHVLQQARVLSSKLKSHGYDHVNVDAGWNDPKGDAYARPTPNLTKFPHGMKYLANQLHSRGLKFGLYLAVGLYQQAYNDGKTPIYNAPGCTTKDIVYPDLRKTSGWDDVSYQLDFSSPCTTKYIQSEADQLASWGVDFLKIDGVGPGSNQGDDAHNNVPDIQAWHTALKNTGRPIEFVLSWSLSHNQADVWKANSNGWRIDTDVECYCDTLVTWNNSVKARWNDVVPWIDDAGPGHWNNLDSLDVGSDVMDGINHTERQSYMTLWAIEAAPLYIGDDLTKLDKYGLKLLTNDEVIAVDQAGTPARPVSQRTPQQTWYTRNADGSYTVALFNLGKGYSDVTADFSDLGISGKARIRDLWSHRNLGSVSRRFTANLAPHGSRLLRVTPAATGTRPGVPLNVHGTASAADSVSLAWSKVNTGTKATGYDVYANGSKAATVTGTSATVSGLKAGTGYSFTVVAHDAKGRKSPASKAVPVTTPAAGGPVAYEAEASANTLTGNASVNDCSACSGGKKVGNLGGTGTVAVNHVTAPRDGTYLMKLDYTDGSTGRTMIITAGGTSFQQFLPGGNDNNWGRPNSVTVPVQLKAGDNTITFGNASDYASDVDRIVL
;
A
#
# COMPACT_ATOMS: atom_id res chain seq x y z
N MET A 1 38.25 40.23 22.50
CA MET A 1 37.57 41.44 23.03
C MET A 1 36.12 41.40 22.56
N ALA A 2 35.08 41.84 23.27
CA ALA A 2 34.88 42.01 24.72
C ALA A 2 33.34 42.08 25.00
N ARG A 3 32.89 41.70 26.21
CA ARG A 3 31.51 41.96 26.72
C ARG A 3 31.37 43.45 27.10
N PRO A 4 30.16 44.07 27.05
CA PRO A 4 29.16 44.02 28.15
C PRO A 4 27.68 44.16 27.67
N ALA A 5 26.65 44.38 28.51
CA ALA A 5 26.20 43.69 29.73
C ALA A 5 24.76 44.16 30.12
N LEU A 6 24.10 43.47 31.05
CA LEU A 6 22.80 43.82 31.64
C LEU A 6 22.90 44.94 32.71
N PRO A 7 21.74 45.49 33.15
CA PRO A 7 21.50 45.72 34.58
C PRO A 7 20.22 45.04 35.11
N ALA A 8 20.17 44.79 36.43
CA ALA A 8 19.00 44.22 37.15
C ALA A 8 19.00 44.55 38.67
N ARG A 9 17.82 44.62 39.32
CA ARG A 9 17.46 44.45 40.77
C ARG A 9 15.92 44.46 40.94
N LEU A 10 15.17 43.78 41.83
CA LEU A 10 15.38 42.84 42.97
C LEU A 10 15.19 43.43 44.40
N ARG A 11 14.02 43.14 45.06
CA ARG A 11 13.65 43.08 46.52
C ARG A 11 12.09 43.12 46.69
N THR A 12 11.32 42.23 47.37
CA THR A 12 11.16 41.78 48.81
C THR A 12 10.50 42.83 49.74
N ILE A 13 9.65 42.56 50.76
CA ILE A 13 9.24 41.38 51.61
C ILE A 13 7.91 41.76 52.39
N THR A 14 7.11 40.99 53.18
CA THR A 14 6.57 39.59 53.22
C THR A 14 5.66 39.35 54.49
N CYS A 15 4.56 38.57 54.39
CA CYS A 15 3.69 38.00 55.50
C CYS A 15 2.78 38.98 56.32
N LEU A 16 1.75 38.59 57.13
CA LEU A 16 1.61 37.52 58.16
C LEU A 16 0.12 37.18 58.59
N SER A 17 -0.10 35.99 59.23
CA SER A 17 -1.15 35.49 60.21
C SER A 17 -2.58 36.11 60.35
N ALA A 18 -3.73 35.43 60.62
CA ALA A 18 -4.16 34.10 61.17
C ALA A 18 -4.58 34.02 62.68
N LEU A 19 -5.74 33.39 63.02
CA LEU A 19 -6.13 32.87 64.37
C LEU A 19 -7.32 31.85 64.33
N LEU A 20 -7.71 31.23 65.48
CA LEU A 20 -8.51 29.98 65.57
C LEU A 20 -9.39 29.82 66.85
N ALA A 21 -10.51 29.07 66.79
CA ALA A 21 -11.23 28.33 67.88
C ALA A 21 -12.36 27.44 67.25
N ALA A 22 -12.72 26.18 67.58
CA ALA A 22 -12.77 25.33 68.80
C ALA A 22 -14.11 25.42 69.59
N LEU A 23 -14.79 24.35 70.06
CA LEU A 23 -14.71 22.86 69.88
C LEU A 23 -15.98 22.16 70.49
N VAL A 24 -16.07 20.81 70.40
CA VAL A 24 -16.86 19.80 71.21
C VAL A 24 -17.75 18.82 70.38
N VAL A 25 -17.71 17.52 70.74
CA VAL A 25 -18.30 16.32 70.08
C VAL A 25 -18.57 15.24 71.15
N PRO A 26 -19.75 14.55 71.19
CA PRO A 26 -19.87 13.12 70.78
C PRO A 26 -21.29 12.67 70.34
N ALA A 27 -21.58 11.41 69.96
CA ALA A 27 -20.89 10.43 69.10
C ALA A 27 -21.82 9.20 68.86
N SER A 28 -21.80 8.60 67.65
CA SER A 28 -22.13 7.18 67.37
C SER A 28 -21.95 6.89 65.87
N ALA A 29 -21.77 5.63 65.48
CA ALA A 29 -21.22 5.28 64.15
C ALA A 29 -21.69 3.93 63.61
N ARG A 30 -21.66 3.79 62.26
CA ARG A 30 -21.17 2.56 61.60
C ARG A 30 -20.69 2.85 60.17
N ALA A 31 -19.73 2.05 59.72
CA ALA A 31 -18.87 2.37 58.58
C ALA A 31 -19.30 1.74 57.25
N ALA A 32 -18.83 2.34 56.16
CA ALA A 32 -18.36 1.65 54.96
C ALA A 32 -16.94 2.15 54.66
N THR A 33 -16.06 1.29 54.15
CA THR A 33 -14.60 1.49 54.20
C THR A 33 -14.02 2.25 53.01
N ALA A 34 -13.00 3.07 53.27
CA ALA A 34 -12.10 3.64 52.26
C ALA A 34 -10.68 3.10 52.44
N ALA A 35 -10.10 2.61 51.35
CA ALA A 35 -8.69 2.23 51.18
C ALA A 35 -8.44 2.13 49.65
N ASP A 36 -7.30 2.52 49.08
CA ASP A 36 -6.15 3.24 49.66
C ASP A 36 -5.57 4.21 48.61
N ALA A 37 -4.89 5.28 49.03
CA ALA A 37 -4.50 6.40 48.18
C ALA A 37 -2.97 6.57 48.05
N SER A 38 -2.28 5.53 47.57
CA SER A 38 -0.85 5.57 47.28
C SER A 38 -0.57 6.22 45.90
N GLY A 39 -0.25 7.52 45.92
CA GLY A 39 0.04 8.28 44.71
C GLY A 39 1.38 7.89 44.06
N ALA A 40 1.34 7.05 43.02
CA ALA A 40 2.45 6.91 42.09
C ALA A 40 2.54 8.15 41.20
N ALA A 41 3.62 8.93 41.32
CA ALA A 41 3.90 10.04 40.41
C ALA A 41 4.19 9.47 39.01
N ALA A 42 3.25 9.62 38.08
CA ALA A 42 3.41 9.18 36.70
C ALA A 42 4.59 9.94 36.06
N SER A 43 5.71 9.24 35.86
CA SER A 43 6.84 9.77 35.11
C SER A 43 6.37 10.06 33.68
N GLY A 44 6.56 11.30 33.25
CA GLY A 44 6.28 11.74 31.88
C GLY A 44 7.30 11.17 30.89
N ALA A 45 7.35 9.86 30.75
CA ALA A 45 8.04 9.20 29.66
C ALA A 45 7.33 9.58 28.36
N THR A 46 7.91 10.55 27.64
CA THR A 46 7.55 10.81 26.25
C THR A 46 7.82 9.53 25.47
N ALA A 47 6.76 8.80 25.13
CA ALA A 47 6.87 7.57 24.37
C ALA A 47 7.67 7.84 23.09
N THR A 48 8.68 7.02 22.83
CA THR A 48 9.46 7.07 21.59
C THR A 48 8.48 7.05 20.41
N PRO A 49 8.56 7.99 19.45
CA PRO A 49 7.71 7.95 18.27
C PRO A 49 7.82 6.57 17.60
N ALA A 50 6.68 6.02 17.20
CA ALA A 50 6.68 4.74 16.49
C ALA A 50 7.46 4.88 15.17
N VAL A 51 8.30 3.89 14.90
CA VAL A 51 8.97 3.72 13.60
C VAL A 51 7.89 3.62 12.51
N ALA A 52 8.12 4.23 11.34
CA ALA A 52 7.13 4.35 10.27
C ALA A 52 5.76 4.92 10.67
N ALA A 53 5.65 5.79 11.69
CA ALA A 53 4.38 6.45 12.06
C ALA A 53 3.74 7.28 10.93
N LYS A 54 4.51 7.56 9.87
CA LYS A 54 4.14 8.16 8.58
C LYS A 54 4.95 7.46 7.47
N PRO A 55 4.53 7.52 6.20
CA PRO A 55 5.40 7.09 5.10
C PRO A 55 6.69 7.92 5.11
N TYR A 56 7.81 7.26 4.85
CA TYR A 56 9.11 7.92 4.85
C TYR A 56 9.30 8.78 3.60
N MET A 57 10.10 9.84 3.74
CA MET A 57 10.44 10.76 2.66
C MET A 57 11.96 10.87 2.54
N GLY A 58 12.52 10.85 1.33
CA GLY A 58 13.97 10.79 1.17
C GLY A 58 14.48 10.62 -0.26
N TYR A 59 15.57 9.87 -0.38
CA TYR A 59 16.29 9.57 -1.62
C TYR A 59 16.81 8.13 -1.57
N SER A 60 16.82 7.44 -2.72
CA SER A 60 17.47 6.13 -2.92
C SER A 60 18.43 6.21 -4.10
N THR A 61 19.54 5.46 -4.08
CA THR A 61 20.52 5.47 -5.17
C THR A 61 20.13 4.61 -6.38
N TRP A 62 19.17 3.68 -6.22
CA TRP A 62 18.92 2.62 -7.21
C TRP A 62 18.69 3.10 -8.66
N SER A 63 17.85 4.12 -8.86
CA SER A 63 17.42 4.53 -10.20
C SER A 63 18.56 5.12 -11.03
N VAL A 64 19.53 5.78 -10.38
CA VAL A 64 20.80 6.22 -11.00
C VAL A 64 21.89 5.14 -11.05
N GLU A 65 21.63 3.94 -10.53
CA GLU A 65 22.49 2.76 -10.65
C GLU A 65 21.98 1.75 -11.70
N SER A 66 20.68 1.73 -11.99
CA SER A 66 20.03 0.81 -12.95
C SER A 66 19.80 1.41 -14.35
N THR A 67 19.84 2.74 -14.49
CA THR A 67 19.71 3.41 -15.79
C THR A 67 20.97 3.30 -16.67
N ASN A 68 20.77 3.23 -17.99
CA ASN A 68 21.83 3.32 -19.00
C ASN A 68 22.21 4.79 -19.35
N PHE A 69 21.59 5.79 -18.70
CA PHE A 69 21.86 7.20 -18.99
C PHE A 69 23.37 7.52 -18.87
N GLY A 70 23.92 8.19 -19.88
CA GLY A 70 25.37 8.41 -19.98
C GLY A 70 25.99 9.12 -18.77
N GLY A 71 26.83 8.38 -18.02
CA GLY A 71 27.49 8.85 -16.79
C GLY A 71 26.93 8.27 -15.49
N TYR A 72 25.91 7.42 -15.57
CA TYR A 72 25.29 6.69 -14.46
C TYR A 72 25.48 5.17 -14.63
N GLY A 73 24.80 4.35 -13.81
CA GLY A 73 24.98 2.89 -13.76
C GLY A 73 25.72 2.44 -12.49
N GLY A 74 25.85 1.13 -12.25
CA GLY A 74 26.35 0.57 -10.96
C GLY A 74 27.76 0.98 -10.50
N ASP A 75 28.60 1.54 -11.36
CA ASP A 75 29.90 2.15 -10.97
C ASP A 75 29.77 3.59 -10.43
N TRP A 76 28.59 4.22 -10.59
CA TRP A 76 28.30 5.55 -10.06
C TRP A 76 28.26 5.58 -8.53
N LEU A 77 27.86 4.48 -7.87
CA LEU A 77 27.71 4.45 -6.43
C LEU A 77 29.06 4.57 -5.71
N THR A 78 29.25 5.73 -5.07
CA THR A 78 30.44 6.07 -4.28
C THR A 78 30.06 6.93 -3.08
N GLU A 79 30.88 6.89 -2.02
CA GLU A 79 30.72 7.74 -0.84
C GLU A 79 30.64 9.23 -1.20
N SER A 80 31.43 9.68 -2.17
CA SER A 80 31.42 11.07 -2.66
C SER A 80 30.09 11.47 -3.30
N HIS A 81 29.49 10.59 -4.11
CA HIS A 81 28.20 10.86 -4.75
C HIS A 81 27.05 10.81 -3.75
N VAL A 82 27.01 9.82 -2.83
CA VAL A 82 26.00 9.78 -1.76
C VAL A 82 26.10 11.03 -0.88
N LEU A 83 27.32 11.45 -0.51
CA LEU A 83 27.54 12.70 0.24
C LEU A 83 27.24 13.96 -0.56
N GLN A 84 27.18 13.91 -1.89
CA GLN A 84 26.75 15.00 -2.75
C GLN A 84 25.21 15.10 -2.76
N GLN A 85 24.51 13.98 -2.97
CA GLN A 85 23.04 13.96 -2.90
C GLN A 85 22.51 14.35 -1.53
N ALA A 86 23.12 13.84 -0.45
CA ALA A 86 22.77 14.22 0.91
C ALA A 86 22.90 15.73 1.20
N ARG A 87 23.86 16.44 0.56
CA ARG A 87 23.96 17.91 0.67
C ARG A 87 22.78 18.59 -0.01
N VAL A 88 22.31 18.07 -1.15
CA VAL A 88 21.17 18.65 -1.87
C VAL A 88 19.86 18.36 -1.15
N LEU A 89 19.62 17.10 -0.73
CA LEU A 89 18.46 16.70 0.06
C LEU A 89 18.33 17.58 1.31
N SER A 90 19.42 17.71 2.08
CA SER A 90 19.48 18.52 3.30
C SER A 90 19.29 20.03 3.09
N SER A 91 19.48 20.57 1.88
CA SER A 91 19.42 22.02 1.62
C SER A 91 18.23 22.47 0.77
N LYS A 92 17.65 21.59 -0.06
CA LYS A 92 16.47 21.88 -0.89
C LYS A 92 15.18 21.27 -0.34
N LEU A 93 15.22 20.06 0.23
CA LEU A 93 14.03 19.22 0.41
C LEU A 93 13.72 18.88 1.86
N LYS A 94 14.73 18.82 2.74
CA LYS A 94 14.56 18.48 4.16
C LYS A 94 13.57 19.39 4.93
N SER A 95 13.44 20.65 4.55
CA SER A 95 12.42 21.56 5.09
C SER A 95 10.97 21.10 4.85
N HIS A 96 10.78 20.24 3.85
CA HIS A 96 9.49 19.67 3.44
C HIS A 96 9.30 18.21 3.90
N GLY A 97 10.22 17.68 4.73
CA GLY A 97 10.11 16.35 5.35
C GLY A 97 11.10 15.29 4.85
N TYR A 98 11.76 15.52 3.71
CA TYR A 98 12.70 14.55 3.12
C TYR A 98 13.97 14.39 3.98
N ASP A 99 14.05 13.33 4.79
CA ASP A 99 15.15 13.09 5.73
C ASP A 99 15.90 11.75 5.56
N HIS A 100 15.40 10.79 4.78
CA HIS A 100 16.10 9.50 4.57
C HIS A 100 17.05 9.53 3.36
N VAL A 101 18.22 8.90 3.50
CA VAL A 101 19.15 8.61 2.39
C VAL A 101 19.43 7.11 2.40
N ASN A 102 18.77 6.37 1.50
CA ASN A 102 19.03 4.96 1.27
C ASN A 102 20.22 4.78 0.32
N VAL A 103 21.19 3.96 0.72
CA VAL A 103 22.23 3.41 -0.15
C VAL A 103 21.77 2.03 -0.60
N ASP A 104 21.46 1.91 -1.88
CA ASP A 104 20.90 0.68 -2.45
C ASP A 104 22.00 -0.34 -2.81
N ALA A 105 21.70 -1.33 -3.66
CA ALA A 105 22.58 -2.46 -3.96
C ALA A 105 24.05 -2.11 -4.33
N GLY A 106 24.99 -3.03 -4.10
CA GLY A 106 26.37 -2.90 -4.60
C GLY A 106 27.30 -1.99 -3.79
N TRP A 107 26.94 -1.67 -2.54
CA TRP A 107 27.81 -0.96 -1.57
C TRP A 107 28.85 -1.86 -0.88
N ASN A 108 28.61 -3.17 -0.84
CA ASN A 108 29.35 -4.14 -0.05
C ASN A 108 30.42 -4.92 -0.84
N ASP A 109 31.41 -5.48 -0.13
CA ASP A 109 32.14 -6.66 -0.60
C ASP A 109 31.28 -7.91 -0.29
N PRO A 110 30.88 -8.70 -1.30
CA PRO A 110 30.02 -9.88 -1.12
C PRO A 110 30.70 -11.05 -0.39
N LYS A 111 32.02 -10.99 -0.12
CA LYS A 111 32.72 -11.98 0.73
C LYS A 111 32.51 -11.73 2.22
N GLY A 112 32.12 -10.52 2.60
CA GLY A 112 31.92 -10.13 3.99
C GLY A 112 33.19 -10.02 4.84
N ASP A 113 33.02 -10.06 6.16
CA ASP A 113 34.10 -10.14 7.14
C ASP A 113 34.49 -11.60 7.46
N ALA A 114 35.39 -11.79 8.42
CA ALA A 114 35.79 -13.11 8.91
C ALA A 114 34.65 -13.93 9.55
N TYR A 115 33.42 -13.39 9.58
CA TYR A 115 32.20 -14.01 10.09
C TYR A 115 31.06 -14.03 9.08
N ALA A 116 31.37 -13.89 7.78
CA ALA A 116 30.45 -13.88 6.63
C ALA A 116 29.50 -12.67 6.55
N ARG A 117 29.64 -11.67 7.43
CA ARG A 117 28.76 -10.50 7.46
C ARG A 117 29.19 -9.45 6.44
N PRO A 118 28.30 -8.73 5.75
CA PRO A 118 28.68 -7.77 4.72
C PRO A 118 29.61 -6.67 5.26
N THR A 119 30.55 -6.24 4.43
CA THR A 119 31.47 -5.13 4.73
C THR A 119 31.44 -4.10 3.61
N PRO A 120 31.70 -2.81 3.86
CA PRO A 120 31.76 -1.82 2.79
C PRO A 120 32.86 -2.14 1.77
N ASN A 121 32.54 -2.03 0.49
CA ASN A 121 33.54 -2.02 -0.58
C ASN A 121 34.39 -0.76 -0.41
N LEU A 122 35.60 -0.90 0.13
CA LEU A 122 36.46 0.23 0.49
C LEU A 122 37.01 1.02 -0.71
N THR A 123 36.84 0.54 -1.95
CA THR A 123 37.11 1.32 -3.17
C THR A 123 35.99 2.33 -3.42
N LYS A 124 34.72 1.93 -3.25
CA LYS A 124 33.54 2.81 -3.34
C LYS A 124 33.34 3.67 -2.08
N PHE A 125 33.67 3.13 -0.90
CA PHE A 125 33.40 3.70 0.42
C PHE A 125 34.65 3.67 1.33
N PRO A 126 35.67 4.50 1.05
CA PRO A 126 36.99 4.41 1.70
C PRO A 126 36.99 4.67 3.21
N HIS A 127 35.97 5.34 3.76
CA HIS A 127 35.83 5.54 5.21
C HIS A 127 34.78 4.61 5.86
N GLY A 128 34.08 3.80 5.06
CA GLY A 128 33.10 2.81 5.49
C GLY A 128 31.75 3.38 5.98
N MET A 129 30.75 2.49 6.10
CA MET A 129 29.35 2.86 6.37
C MET A 129 29.16 3.68 7.66
N LYS A 130 29.95 3.43 8.71
CA LYS A 130 29.89 4.22 9.95
C LYS A 130 30.32 5.67 9.76
N TYR A 131 31.28 5.96 8.87
CA TYR A 131 31.62 7.35 8.54
C TYR A 131 30.47 8.01 7.77
N LEU A 132 29.91 7.31 6.77
CA LEU A 132 28.78 7.80 5.99
C LEU A 132 27.56 8.10 6.87
N ALA A 133 27.19 7.19 7.77
CA ALA A 133 26.13 7.40 8.76
C ALA A 133 26.34 8.69 9.58
N ASN A 134 27.53 8.86 10.18
CA ASN A 134 27.87 10.09 10.92
C ASN A 134 27.79 11.36 10.05
N GLN A 135 28.17 11.29 8.77
CA GLN A 135 28.02 12.40 7.84
C GLN A 135 26.54 12.71 7.53
N LEU A 136 25.68 11.71 7.41
CA LEU A 136 24.24 11.91 7.23
C LEU A 136 23.60 12.49 8.52
N HIS A 137 23.89 11.89 9.68
CA HIS A 137 23.41 12.34 10.99
C HIS A 137 23.85 13.76 11.36
N SER A 138 25.07 14.17 11.00
CA SER A 138 25.55 15.56 11.20
C SER A 138 24.83 16.60 10.34
N ARG A 139 24.17 16.17 9.26
CA ARG A 139 23.21 16.98 8.48
C ARG A 139 21.77 16.81 8.98
N GLY A 140 21.58 15.99 10.02
CA GLY A 140 20.31 15.57 10.57
C GLY A 140 19.43 14.82 9.56
N LEU A 141 20.06 14.09 8.63
CA LEU A 141 19.43 13.09 7.79
C LEU A 141 19.58 11.71 8.46
N LYS A 142 18.77 10.75 8.05
CA LYS A 142 18.85 9.34 8.42
C LYS A 142 19.62 8.54 7.37
N PHE A 143 20.24 7.45 7.80
CA PHE A 143 20.98 6.54 6.94
C PHE A 143 20.21 5.24 6.69
N GLY A 144 19.84 5.00 5.44
CA GLY A 144 19.28 3.74 4.96
C GLY A 144 20.31 2.88 4.23
N LEU A 145 20.17 1.56 4.33
CA LEU A 145 21.06 0.62 3.66
C LEU A 145 20.29 -0.60 3.12
N TYR A 146 20.77 -1.13 2.00
CA TYR A 146 20.26 -2.34 1.33
C TYR A 146 20.94 -3.63 1.82
N LEU A 147 20.21 -4.74 1.85
CA LEU A 147 20.74 -6.11 1.79
C LEU A 147 19.93 -6.94 0.80
N ALA A 148 20.56 -7.93 0.17
CA ALA A 148 19.84 -9.03 -0.46
C ALA A 148 19.48 -10.07 0.61
N VAL A 149 18.34 -10.75 0.46
CA VAL A 149 17.91 -11.79 1.40
C VAL A 149 18.84 -13.02 1.39
N GLY A 150 18.93 -13.75 2.51
CA GLY A 150 19.78 -14.93 2.67
C GLY A 150 21.29 -14.67 2.80
N LEU A 151 22.10 -15.72 2.68
CA LEU A 151 23.58 -15.64 2.80
C LEU A 151 24.23 -15.36 1.44
N TYR A 152 24.98 -14.26 1.30
CA TYR A 152 25.76 -13.97 0.09
C TYR A 152 26.69 -15.12 -0.31
N GLN A 153 26.63 -15.56 -1.56
CA GLN A 153 27.29 -16.80 -2.01
C GLN A 153 28.82 -16.78 -1.87
N GLN A 154 29.44 -15.60 -2.01
CA GLN A 154 30.90 -15.46 -1.88
C GLN A 154 31.38 -15.52 -0.41
N ALA A 155 30.50 -15.28 0.57
CA ALA A 155 30.80 -15.40 1.99
C ALA A 155 30.73 -16.86 2.51
N TYR A 156 30.06 -17.75 1.76
CA TYR A 156 29.85 -19.16 2.14
C TYR A 156 31.16 -19.93 2.35
N ASN A 157 32.17 -19.75 1.47
CA ASN A 157 33.55 -20.25 1.67
C ASN A 157 33.62 -21.74 2.05
N ASP A 158 33.10 -22.62 1.18
CA ASP A 158 32.93 -24.07 1.41
C ASP A 158 32.21 -24.45 2.72
N GLY A 159 31.44 -23.52 3.30
CA GLY A 159 30.79 -23.69 4.59
C GLY A 159 31.72 -23.53 5.81
N LYS A 160 32.92 -22.95 5.64
CA LYS A 160 33.98 -22.92 6.67
C LYS A 160 34.02 -21.63 7.50
N THR A 161 33.33 -20.57 7.10
CA THR A 161 33.39 -19.28 7.79
C THR A 161 32.63 -19.37 9.13
N PRO A 162 33.23 -19.02 10.28
CA PRO A 162 32.57 -19.13 11.58
C PRO A 162 31.50 -18.03 11.78
N ILE A 163 30.44 -18.30 12.51
CA ILE A 163 29.41 -17.28 12.81
C ILE A 163 29.79 -16.45 14.05
N TYR A 164 29.64 -15.12 13.96
CA TYR A 164 30.05 -14.19 15.02
C TYR A 164 29.29 -14.46 16.34
N ASN A 165 30.02 -14.46 17.46
CA ASN A 165 29.51 -14.81 18.80
C ASN A 165 28.75 -16.15 18.89
N ALA A 166 28.95 -17.07 17.94
CA ALA A 166 28.31 -18.38 17.90
C ALA A 166 29.35 -19.52 17.81
N PRO A 167 30.08 -19.85 18.90
CA PRO A 167 31.08 -20.91 18.89
C PRO A 167 30.51 -22.24 18.42
N GLY A 168 31.19 -22.87 17.45
CA GLY A 168 30.77 -24.13 16.83
C GLY A 168 29.80 -23.99 15.65
N CYS A 169 29.29 -22.78 15.37
CA CYS A 169 28.49 -22.49 14.17
C CYS A 169 29.37 -21.99 13.01
N THR A 170 29.07 -22.45 11.80
CA THR A 170 29.72 -22.04 10.54
C THR A 170 28.69 -21.68 9.47
N THR A 171 29.14 -21.13 8.33
CA THR A 171 28.30 -20.89 7.15
C THR A 171 27.65 -22.16 6.59
N LYS A 172 28.19 -23.36 6.87
CA LYS A 172 27.52 -24.64 6.56
C LYS A 172 26.28 -24.88 7.40
N ASP A 173 26.27 -24.42 8.64
CA ASP A 173 25.23 -24.71 9.64
C ASP A 173 24.07 -23.72 9.59
N ILE A 174 24.00 -22.86 8.56
CA ILE A 174 22.97 -21.83 8.39
C ILE A 174 22.30 -21.82 7.01
N VAL A 175 22.71 -22.68 6.07
CA VAL A 175 22.09 -22.82 4.75
C VAL A 175 21.71 -24.27 4.48
N TYR A 176 20.78 -24.48 3.55
CA TYR A 176 20.38 -25.84 3.17
C TYR A 176 21.56 -26.63 2.55
N PRO A 177 21.71 -27.93 2.85
CA PRO A 177 22.84 -28.73 2.34
C PRO A 177 22.94 -28.90 0.82
N ASP A 178 21.89 -28.58 0.08
CA ASP A 178 21.85 -28.57 -1.39
C ASP A 178 22.30 -27.25 -2.02
N LEU A 179 22.56 -26.21 -1.20
CA LEU A 179 22.96 -24.87 -1.63
C LEU A 179 21.96 -24.23 -2.62
N ARG A 180 20.67 -24.48 -2.40
CA ARG A 180 19.56 -23.81 -3.09
C ARG A 180 19.64 -22.28 -3.01
N LYS A 181 19.14 -21.63 -4.05
CA LYS A 181 19.03 -20.18 -4.16
C LYS A 181 17.80 -19.69 -3.41
N THR A 182 17.67 -18.37 -3.23
CA THR A 182 16.67 -17.76 -2.34
C THR A 182 15.91 -16.56 -2.93
N SER A 183 16.27 -16.11 -4.12
CA SER A 183 15.67 -14.95 -4.78
C SER A 183 15.71 -15.17 -6.29
N GLY A 184 14.99 -14.35 -7.06
CA GLY A 184 15.08 -14.37 -8.54
C GLY A 184 16.47 -14.06 -9.13
N TRP A 185 17.49 -13.83 -8.30
CA TRP A 185 18.88 -13.61 -8.67
C TRP A 185 19.75 -14.79 -8.17
N ASP A 186 19.86 -15.84 -8.99
CA ASP A 186 20.49 -17.13 -8.66
C ASP A 186 21.99 -17.06 -8.30
N ASP A 187 22.67 -15.94 -8.55
CA ASP A 187 24.10 -15.72 -8.30
C ASP A 187 24.39 -14.89 -7.03
N VAL A 188 23.36 -14.31 -6.38
CA VAL A 188 23.53 -13.40 -5.24
C VAL A 188 23.66 -14.14 -3.90
N SER A 189 22.63 -14.91 -3.50
CA SER A 189 22.51 -15.50 -2.15
C SER A 189 22.06 -16.96 -2.14
N TYR A 190 22.28 -17.66 -1.01
CA TYR A 190 21.75 -18.98 -0.66
C TYR A 190 20.62 -18.86 0.38
N GLN A 191 19.64 -19.77 0.34
CA GLN A 191 18.54 -19.78 1.32
C GLN A 191 19.04 -20.23 2.70
N LEU A 192 18.65 -19.48 3.72
CA LEU A 192 18.98 -19.76 5.12
C LEU A 192 18.09 -20.88 5.69
N ASP A 193 18.69 -21.84 6.39
CA ASP A 193 18.00 -22.96 7.04
C ASP A 193 17.71 -22.64 8.52
N PHE A 194 16.43 -22.43 8.84
CA PHE A 194 15.97 -22.08 10.18
C PHE A 194 15.72 -23.29 11.10
N SER A 195 16.00 -24.51 10.66
CA SER A 195 16.11 -25.66 11.57
C SER A 195 17.31 -25.55 12.53
N SER A 196 18.30 -24.74 12.16
CA SER A 196 19.52 -24.52 12.93
C SER A 196 19.45 -23.29 13.85
N PRO A 197 19.83 -23.42 15.14
CA PRO A 197 19.97 -22.28 16.06
C PRO A 197 21.22 -21.43 15.80
N CYS A 198 22.00 -21.72 14.76
CA CYS A 198 23.07 -20.86 14.28
C CYS A 198 22.55 -19.70 13.43
N THR A 199 21.47 -19.91 12.68
CA THR A 199 20.94 -19.00 11.65
C THR A 199 20.40 -17.69 12.25
N THR A 200 19.69 -17.78 13.36
CA THR A 200 19.20 -16.59 14.09
C THR A 200 20.34 -15.79 14.76
N LYS A 201 21.46 -16.45 15.10
CA LYS A 201 22.67 -15.75 15.62
C LYS A 201 23.42 -15.02 14.53
N TYR A 202 23.48 -15.59 13.33
CA TYR A 202 24.04 -14.93 12.15
C TYR A 202 23.28 -13.62 11.86
N ILE A 203 21.96 -13.68 11.70
CA ILE A 203 21.12 -12.49 11.47
C ILE A 203 21.23 -11.46 12.63
N GLN A 204 21.24 -11.90 13.89
CA GLN A 204 21.49 -10.99 15.03
C GLN A 204 22.84 -10.27 14.89
N SER A 205 23.89 -10.99 14.49
CA SER A 205 25.23 -10.43 14.37
C SER A 205 25.40 -9.42 13.23
N GLU A 206 24.52 -9.44 12.23
CA GLU A 206 24.42 -8.43 11.17
C GLU A 206 23.55 -7.25 11.62
N ALA A 207 22.39 -7.49 12.22
CA ALA A 207 21.56 -6.43 12.81
C ALA A 207 22.36 -5.58 13.82
N ASP A 208 23.14 -6.22 14.70
CA ASP A 208 24.06 -5.56 15.63
C ASP A 208 25.15 -4.76 14.90
N GLN A 209 25.66 -5.25 13.77
CA GLN A 209 26.67 -4.57 12.95
C GLN A 209 26.10 -3.29 12.32
N LEU A 210 24.92 -3.38 11.69
CA LEU A 210 24.18 -2.25 11.11
C LEU A 210 23.85 -1.17 12.16
N ALA A 211 23.34 -1.60 13.33
CA ALA A 211 23.07 -0.71 14.46
C ALA A 211 24.36 -0.06 15.00
N SER A 212 25.49 -0.78 15.01
CA SER A 212 26.80 -0.25 15.43
C SER A 212 27.35 0.81 14.47
N TRP A 213 26.97 0.77 13.20
CA TRP A 213 27.31 1.81 12.20
C TRP A 213 26.39 3.01 12.30
N GLY A 214 25.15 2.82 12.78
CA GLY A 214 24.14 3.87 12.91
C GLY A 214 23.11 3.87 11.79
N VAL A 215 22.84 2.71 11.16
CA VAL A 215 21.73 2.55 10.21
C VAL A 215 20.39 2.86 10.90
N ASP A 216 19.54 3.63 10.24
CA ASP A 216 18.20 4.03 10.69
C ASP A 216 17.08 3.35 9.87
N PHE A 217 17.43 2.79 8.71
CA PHE A 217 16.51 2.16 7.77
C PHE A 217 17.20 0.98 7.07
N LEU A 218 16.51 -0.15 6.93
CA LEU A 218 16.99 -1.34 6.24
C LEU A 218 15.98 -1.78 5.17
N LYS A 219 16.42 -1.81 3.92
CA LYS A 219 15.73 -2.47 2.81
C LYS A 219 16.32 -3.87 2.67
N ILE A 220 15.50 -4.92 2.79
CA ILE A 220 15.89 -6.27 2.35
C ILE A 220 15.18 -6.58 1.03
N ASP A 221 15.96 -6.98 0.03
CA ASP A 221 15.51 -7.18 -1.35
C ASP A 221 15.60 -8.66 -1.81
N GLY A 222 14.85 -8.99 -2.85
CA GLY A 222 14.72 -10.35 -3.39
C GLY A 222 13.83 -11.31 -2.56
N VAL A 223 13.07 -10.78 -1.59
CA VAL A 223 12.22 -11.54 -0.66
C VAL A 223 11.04 -12.21 -1.38
N GLY A 224 10.86 -13.52 -1.17
CA GLY A 224 9.65 -14.25 -1.53
C GLY A 224 8.90 -14.85 -0.32
N PRO A 225 7.69 -15.43 -0.50
CA PRO A 225 6.98 -15.57 -1.78
C PRO A 225 6.55 -14.24 -2.39
N GLY A 226 6.64 -14.15 -3.71
CA GLY A 226 6.60 -12.90 -4.48
C GLY A 226 7.64 -12.95 -5.61
N SER A 227 7.79 -11.87 -6.37
CA SER A 227 8.89 -11.70 -7.34
C SER A 227 8.87 -12.72 -8.48
N ASN A 228 7.68 -13.22 -8.83
CA ASN A 228 7.46 -14.37 -9.72
C ASN A 228 8.05 -15.68 -9.18
N GLN A 229 8.23 -15.80 -7.86
CA GLN A 229 8.70 -16.99 -7.17
C GLN A 229 7.73 -17.38 -6.03
N GLY A 230 7.35 -18.66 -6.00
CA GLY A 230 6.34 -19.18 -5.07
C GLY A 230 6.61 -20.59 -4.54
N ASP A 231 7.82 -21.11 -4.80
CA ASP A 231 8.27 -22.40 -4.29
C ASP A 231 8.94 -22.31 -2.90
N ASP A 232 9.25 -23.46 -2.32
CA ASP A 232 9.85 -23.56 -0.98
C ASP A 232 11.30 -23.03 -0.89
N ALA A 233 12.05 -22.97 -2.01
CA ALA A 233 13.41 -22.41 -2.03
C ALA A 233 13.40 -20.87 -1.99
N HIS A 234 12.31 -20.26 -2.47
CA HIS A 234 12.08 -18.82 -2.47
C HIS A 234 11.20 -18.33 -1.31
N ASN A 235 10.96 -19.18 -0.30
CA ASN A 235 10.18 -18.80 0.87
C ASN A 235 11.07 -18.17 1.96
N ASN A 236 11.01 -16.83 2.09
CA ASN A 236 11.76 -16.06 3.08
C ASN A 236 10.96 -15.67 4.32
N VAL A 237 9.73 -16.17 4.50
CA VAL A 237 8.91 -15.85 5.69
C VAL A 237 9.66 -16.08 7.02
N PRO A 238 10.42 -17.17 7.24
CA PRO A 238 11.21 -17.35 8.47
C PRO A 238 12.36 -16.34 8.60
N ASP A 239 12.96 -15.93 7.48
CA ASP A 239 14.07 -14.98 7.41
C ASP A 239 13.61 -13.60 7.86
N ILE A 240 12.49 -13.12 7.31
CA ILE A 240 11.91 -11.83 7.67
C ILE A 240 11.43 -11.79 9.14
N GLN A 241 10.94 -12.91 9.68
CA GLN A 241 10.62 -13.04 11.12
C GLN A 241 11.87 -12.97 12.01
N ALA A 242 12.98 -13.56 11.56
CA ALA A 242 14.27 -13.48 12.25
C ALA A 242 14.86 -12.07 12.22
N TRP A 243 14.87 -11.41 11.06
CA TRP A 243 15.29 -10.00 10.92
C TRP A 243 14.47 -9.06 11.77
N HIS A 244 13.14 -9.18 11.74
CA HIS A 244 12.24 -8.39 12.58
C HIS A 244 12.57 -8.49 14.08
N THR A 245 12.91 -9.70 14.53
CA THR A 245 13.32 -9.97 15.91
C THR A 245 14.71 -9.40 16.21
N ALA A 246 15.66 -9.62 15.30
CA ALA A 246 17.05 -9.19 15.45
C ALA A 246 17.20 -7.67 15.51
N LEU A 247 16.52 -6.94 14.62
CA LEU A 247 16.51 -5.48 14.59
C LEU A 247 15.97 -4.89 15.90
N LYS A 248 14.87 -5.45 16.44
CA LYS A 248 14.33 -5.07 17.76
C LYS A 248 15.33 -5.30 18.89
N ASN A 249 16.06 -6.42 18.87
CA ASN A 249 17.05 -6.76 19.89
C ASN A 249 18.26 -5.79 19.92
N THR A 250 18.58 -5.10 18.82
CA THR A 250 19.66 -4.10 18.79
C THR A 250 19.43 -2.91 19.73
N GLY A 251 18.17 -2.67 20.12
CA GLY A 251 17.75 -1.48 20.87
C GLY A 251 17.76 -0.18 20.06
N ARG A 252 18.19 -0.20 18.79
CA ARG A 252 18.10 0.94 17.87
C ARG A 252 16.76 0.90 17.12
N PRO A 253 16.03 2.03 17.00
CA PRO A 253 14.91 2.11 16.07
C PRO A 253 15.46 2.08 14.64
N ILE A 254 15.21 0.99 13.92
CA ILE A 254 15.53 0.81 12.50
C ILE A 254 14.20 0.55 11.77
N GLU A 255 13.92 1.34 10.74
CA GLU A 255 12.75 1.17 9.87
C GLU A 255 13.03 0.06 8.85
N PHE A 256 12.21 -0.99 8.83
CA PHE A 256 12.49 -2.21 8.09
C PHE A 256 11.51 -2.40 6.93
N VAL A 257 11.99 -2.39 5.68
CA VAL A 257 11.13 -2.55 4.50
C VAL A 257 11.54 -3.74 3.62
N LEU A 258 10.53 -4.33 2.98
CA LEU A 258 10.66 -5.52 2.14
C LEU A 258 10.56 -5.18 0.66
N SER A 259 11.34 -5.91 -0.13
CA SER A 259 11.48 -5.82 -1.58
C SER A 259 11.90 -7.23 -2.09
N TRP A 260 11.77 -7.69 -3.33
CA TRP A 260 11.38 -7.02 -4.57
C TRP A 260 9.86 -6.90 -4.66
N SER A 261 9.22 -7.61 -5.57
CA SER A 261 7.76 -7.57 -5.73
C SER A 261 7.13 -8.54 -4.73
N LEU A 262 6.40 -8.11 -3.70
CA LEU A 262 5.90 -9.04 -2.65
C LEU A 262 4.59 -9.74 -3.06
N SER A 263 4.36 -10.97 -2.57
CA SER A 263 3.06 -11.64 -2.73
C SER A 263 2.01 -11.09 -1.76
N HIS A 264 0.85 -10.66 -2.29
CA HIS A 264 -0.30 -10.25 -1.47
C HIS A 264 -0.87 -11.41 -0.64
N ASN A 265 -0.63 -12.66 -1.07
CA ASN A 265 -1.01 -13.87 -0.33
C ASN A 265 -0.35 -13.98 1.06
N GLN A 266 0.65 -13.14 1.35
CA GLN A 266 1.39 -13.08 2.61
C GLN A 266 1.30 -11.70 3.29
N ALA A 267 0.33 -10.85 2.91
CA ALA A 267 0.23 -9.46 3.42
C ALA A 267 0.19 -9.36 4.96
N ASP A 268 -0.58 -10.23 5.65
CA ASP A 268 -0.60 -10.29 7.13
C ASP A 268 0.79 -10.59 7.73
N VAL A 269 1.61 -11.41 7.05
CA VAL A 269 2.97 -11.76 7.49
C VAL A 269 3.92 -10.58 7.30
N TRP A 270 3.86 -9.90 6.15
CA TRP A 270 4.66 -8.69 5.89
C TRP A 270 4.28 -7.58 6.88
N LYS A 271 2.99 -7.39 7.13
CA LYS A 271 2.43 -6.40 8.07
C LYS A 271 2.76 -6.69 9.54
N ALA A 272 2.90 -7.95 9.92
CA ALA A 272 3.34 -8.32 11.26
C ALA A 272 4.86 -8.11 11.49
N ASN A 273 5.67 -8.18 10.44
CA ASN A 273 7.13 -8.26 10.54
C ASN A 273 7.91 -7.09 9.91
N SER A 274 7.27 -6.15 9.22
CA SER A 274 7.94 -5.02 8.55
C SER A 274 7.19 -3.71 8.72
N ASN A 275 7.85 -2.62 8.33
CA ASN A 275 7.32 -1.27 8.22
C ASN A 275 6.87 -0.90 6.79
N GLY A 276 6.99 -1.82 5.84
CA GLY A 276 6.49 -1.65 4.49
C GLY A 276 7.00 -2.71 3.52
N TRP A 277 6.33 -2.83 2.38
CA TRP A 277 6.56 -3.84 1.35
C TRP A 277 6.38 -3.21 -0.02
N ARG A 278 7.23 -3.56 -0.99
CA ARG A 278 7.08 -3.12 -2.39
C ARG A 278 6.02 -3.97 -3.09
N ILE A 279 5.00 -3.32 -3.63
CA ILE A 279 3.71 -3.94 -4.03
C ILE A 279 3.71 -4.63 -5.41
N ASP A 280 4.69 -4.27 -6.23
CA ASP A 280 4.93 -4.72 -7.60
C ASP A 280 6.46 -4.55 -7.84
N THR A 281 6.94 -4.81 -9.06
CA THR A 281 8.33 -4.81 -9.52
C THR A 281 9.02 -3.43 -9.49
N ASP A 282 10.16 -3.26 -10.18
CA ASP A 282 10.84 -1.96 -10.33
C ASP A 282 9.96 -0.97 -11.10
N VAL A 283 10.04 0.33 -10.79
CA VAL A 283 9.48 1.39 -11.66
C VAL A 283 10.40 1.71 -12.83
N GLU A 284 11.70 1.48 -12.63
CA GLU A 284 12.79 1.75 -13.55
C GLU A 284 12.64 0.96 -14.85
N CYS A 285 13.01 1.59 -15.97
CA CYS A 285 12.90 0.98 -17.30
C CYS A 285 14.12 0.15 -17.73
N TYR A 286 15.21 0.17 -16.94
CA TYR A 286 16.52 -0.40 -17.31
C TYR A 286 17.00 0.05 -18.70
N CYS A 287 16.71 1.32 -19.02
CA CYS A 287 16.87 1.92 -20.35
C CYS A 287 17.64 3.26 -20.26
N ASP A 288 17.68 4.03 -21.34
CA ASP A 288 18.44 5.30 -21.42
C ASP A 288 17.79 6.46 -20.63
N THR A 289 16.79 6.16 -19.79
CA THR A 289 16.11 7.06 -18.84
C THR A 289 15.90 6.33 -17.51
N LEU A 290 15.34 6.98 -16.50
CA LEU A 290 14.99 6.35 -15.22
C LEU A 290 13.79 5.42 -15.41
N VAL A 291 12.64 5.98 -15.81
CA VAL A 291 11.38 5.23 -15.98
C VAL A 291 10.83 5.37 -17.40
N THR A 292 9.75 4.64 -17.69
CA THR A 292 8.79 5.05 -18.75
C THR A 292 7.36 4.81 -18.26
N TRP A 293 6.41 5.61 -18.75
CA TRP A 293 5.02 5.56 -18.27
C TRP A 293 4.37 4.17 -18.37
N ASN A 294 4.58 3.45 -19.49
CA ASN A 294 3.92 2.16 -19.73
C ASN A 294 4.73 0.94 -19.26
N ASN A 295 5.96 1.08 -18.77
CA ASN A 295 6.74 -0.05 -18.25
C ASN A 295 6.19 -0.53 -16.89
N SER A 296 5.97 0.42 -15.97
CA SER A 296 5.64 0.09 -14.58
C SER A 296 4.90 1.23 -13.84
N VAL A 297 5.30 2.49 -14.02
CA VAL A 297 4.68 3.68 -13.38
C VAL A 297 3.14 3.68 -13.48
N LYS A 298 2.58 3.36 -14.65
CA LYS A 298 1.13 3.29 -14.88
C LYS A 298 0.46 2.07 -14.22
N ALA A 299 1.17 0.97 -14.05
CA ALA A 299 0.62 -0.26 -13.48
C ALA A 299 0.09 -0.03 -12.05
N ARG A 300 0.84 0.75 -11.25
CA ARG A 300 0.56 1.02 -9.83
C ARG A 300 -0.86 1.51 -9.50
N TRP A 301 -1.59 2.12 -10.45
CA TRP A 301 -3.03 2.45 -10.31
C TRP A 301 -3.94 1.22 -10.16
N ASN A 302 -3.51 0.06 -10.62
CA ASN A 302 -4.16 -1.21 -10.40
C ASN A 302 -3.55 -1.93 -9.18
N ASP A 303 -2.22 -2.05 -9.16
CA ASP A 303 -1.52 -2.95 -8.25
C ASP A 303 -1.66 -2.55 -6.78
N VAL A 304 -1.78 -1.24 -6.47
CA VAL A 304 -1.98 -0.78 -5.09
C VAL A 304 -3.31 -1.23 -4.50
N VAL A 305 -4.34 -1.44 -5.34
CA VAL A 305 -5.73 -1.59 -4.89
C VAL A 305 -6.00 -2.76 -3.93
N PRO A 306 -5.46 -3.98 -4.11
CA PRO A 306 -5.53 -5.03 -3.10
C PRO A 306 -4.92 -4.62 -1.74
N TRP A 307 -3.79 -3.91 -1.74
CA TRP A 307 -3.03 -3.56 -0.54
C TRP A 307 -3.57 -2.35 0.26
N ILE A 308 -4.64 -1.68 -0.18
CA ILE A 308 -5.08 -0.41 0.43
C ILE A 308 -5.53 -0.55 1.90
N ASP A 309 -6.15 -1.68 2.29
CA ASP A 309 -6.51 -1.91 3.71
C ASP A 309 -5.32 -2.45 4.54
N ASP A 310 -4.21 -2.77 3.88
CA ASP A 310 -3.01 -3.29 4.53
C ASP A 310 -2.12 -2.16 5.07
N ALA A 311 -2.00 -1.04 4.36
CA ALA A 311 -1.20 0.11 4.76
C ALA A 311 -1.81 0.98 5.89
N GLY A 312 -0.95 1.73 6.58
CA GLY A 312 -1.31 2.67 7.64
C GLY A 312 -0.15 2.95 8.62
N PRO A 313 -0.37 3.76 9.67
CA PRO A 313 0.66 4.12 10.64
C PRO A 313 1.43 2.93 11.23
N GLY A 314 2.71 2.82 10.84
CA GLY A 314 3.63 1.74 11.21
C GLY A 314 3.99 0.78 10.05
N HIS A 315 3.24 0.78 8.95
CA HIS A 315 3.39 -0.18 7.84
C HIS A 315 2.84 0.36 6.49
N TRP A 316 3.68 0.58 5.48
CA TRP A 316 3.29 1.28 4.24
C TRP A 316 3.43 0.46 2.94
N ASN A 317 2.51 0.70 2.01
CA ASN A 317 2.63 0.25 0.63
C ASN A 317 3.77 1.03 -0.03
N ASN A 318 4.86 0.35 -0.36
CA ASN A 318 5.91 0.95 -1.17
C ASN A 318 5.53 0.80 -2.66
N LEU A 319 5.16 1.92 -3.29
CA LEU A 319 4.89 2.00 -4.73
C LEU A 319 6.18 2.11 -5.56
N ASP A 320 7.33 2.14 -4.89
CA ASP A 320 8.71 2.27 -5.39
C ASP A 320 9.17 3.71 -5.66
N SER A 321 10.33 3.90 -6.30
CA SER A 321 10.97 5.19 -6.58
C SER A 321 10.02 6.25 -7.14
N LEU A 322 10.26 7.52 -6.79
CA LEU A 322 9.52 8.69 -7.27
C LEU A 322 10.40 9.52 -8.22
N ASP A 323 10.53 9.05 -9.46
CA ASP A 323 11.35 9.69 -10.50
C ASP A 323 10.54 10.78 -11.23
N VAL A 324 10.61 11.98 -10.66
CA VAL A 324 9.83 13.14 -11.09
C VAL A 324 10.63 14.45 -11.02
N GLY A 325 11.92 14.40 -10.73
CA GLY A 325 12.76 15.56 -10.44
C GLY A 325 13.43 16.20 -11.65
N SER A 326 13.62 15.49 -12.77
CA SER A 326 14.60 15.85 -13.79
C SER A 326 14.16 15.47 -15.21
N ASP A 327 13.57 16.45 -15.92
CA ASP A 327 13.05 16.31 -17.30
C ASP A 327 14.04 15.70 -18.31
N VAL A 328 15.34 15.80 -18.03
CA VAL A 328 16.41 15.26 -18.88
C VAL A 328 16.66 13.76 -18.70
N MET A 329 16.20 13.14 -17.61
CA MET A 329 16.46 11.72 -17.30
C MET A 329 15.22 10.93 -16.87
N ASP A 330 14.14 11.55 -16.37
CA ASP A 330 12.92 10.84 -15.92
C ASP A 330 12.34 9.92 -17.02
N GLY A 331 12.38 10.34 -18.29
CA GLY A 331 11.80 9.59 -19.42
C GLY A 331 10.28 9.75 -19.58
N ILE A 332 9.67 10.63 -18.80
CA ILE A 332 8.23 10.93 -18.78
C ILE A 332 7.99 12.44 -18.75
N ASN A 333 6.88 12.91 -19.33
CA ASN A 333 6.62 14.33 -19.46
C ASN A 333 6.00 14.95 -18.18
N HIS A 334 6.02 16.28 -18.05
CA HIS A 334 5.42 17.02 -16.92
C HIS A 334 4.01 16.53 -16.49
N THR A 335 3.16 16.15 -17.45
CA THR A 335 1.79 15.66 -17.19
C THR A 335 1.80 14.33 -16.43
N GLU A 336 2.71 13.44 -16.81
CA GLU A 336 2.93 12.11 -16.22
C GLU A 336 3.62 12.26 -14.86
N ARG A 337 4.69 13.07 -14.78
CA ARG A 337 5.41 13.42 -13.53
C ARG A 337 4.46 13.96 -12.45
N GLN A 338 3.49 14.81 -12.81
CA GLN A 338 2.47 15.27 -11.86
C GLN A 338 1.54 14.13 -11.41
N SER A 339 1.12 13.24 -12.31
CA SER A 339 0.21 12.13 -12.00
C SER A 339 0.86 11.06 -11.13
N TYR A 340 2.14 10.78 -11.37
CA TYR A 340 3.02 9.93 -10.57
C TYR A 340 3.03 10.40 -9.11
N MET A 341 3.49 11.63 -8.85
CA MET A 341 3.46 12.25 -7.52
C MET A 341 2.04 12.37 -6.94
N THR A 342 1.01 12.48 -7.78
CA THR A 342 -0.39 12.50 -7.31
C THR A 342 -0.88 11.14 -6.80
N LEU A 343 -0.48 10.02 -7.42
CA LEU A 343 -0.83 8.69 -6.92
C LEU A 343 -0.06 8.39 -5.63
N TRP A 344 1.27 8.52 -5.64
CA TRP A 344 2.10 8.24 -4.46
C TRP A 344 1.60 9.03 -3.25
N ALA A 345 1.33 10.34 -3.42
CA ALA A 345 0.85 11.15 -2.31
C ALA A 345 -0.59 10.86 -1.87
N ILE A 346 -1.51 10.44 -2.75
CA ILE A 346 -2.88 10.10 -2.32
C ILE A 346 -2.98 8.68 -1.72
N GLU A 347 -2.07 7.79 -2.07
CA GLU A 347 -1.94 6.46 -1.48
C GLU A 347 -1.09 6.42 -0.20
N ALA A 348 -0.55 7.57 0.24
CA ALA A 348 0.39 7.67 1.37
C ALA A 348 1.58 6.71 1.24
N ALA A 349 2.16 6.67 0.03
CA ALA A 349 3.31 5.86 -0.30
C ALA A 349 4.62 6.60 0.04
N PRO A 350 5.70 5.89 0.46
CA PRO A 350 6.99 6.50 0.68
C PRO A 350 7.46 7.40 -0.49
N LEU A 351 7.80 8.65 -0.18
CA LEU A 351 8.23 9.64 -1.16
C LEU A 351 9.77 9.68 -1.19
N TYR A 352 10.39 8.61 -1.70
CA TYR A 352 11.83 8.61 -2.00
C TYR A 352 12.11 8.84 -3.47
N ILE A 353 13.02 9.77 -3.73
CA ILE A 353 13.43 10.19 -5.06
C ILE A 353 14.56 9.28 -5.57
N GLY A 354 14.53 8.87 -6.84
CA GLY A 354 15.65 8.19 -7.50
C GLY A 354 16.55 9.11 -8.33
N ASP A 355 16.03 10.29 -8.74
CA ASP A 355 16.76 11.35 -9.45
C ASP A 355 18.15 11.69 -8.87
N ASP A 356 19.11 11.99 -9.74
CA ASP A 356 20.27 12.79 -9.34
C ASP A 356 19.82 14.18 -8.86
N LEU A 357 19.80 14.37 -7.53
CA LEU A 357 19.28 15.59 -6.90
C LEU A 357 20.05 16.86 -7.34
N THR A 358 21.27 16.70 -7.86
CA THR A 358 22.06 17.81 -8.43
C THR A 358 21.47 18.35 -9.74
N LYS A 359 20.66 17.54 -10.45
CA LYS A 359 20.02 17.87 -11.73
C LYS A 359 18.61 18.44 -11.60
N LEU A 360 17.95 18.29 -10.44
CA LEU A 360 16.55 18.69 -10.22
C LEU A 360 16.17 20.00 -10.91
N ASP A 361 15.21 19.91 -11.83
CA ASP A 361 14.72 21.04 -12.59
C ASP A 361 13.68 21.88 -11.79
N LYS A 362 13.21 22.98 -12.37
CA LYS A 362 12.29 23.91 -11.71
C LYS A 362 10.88 23.33 -11.50
N TYR A 363 10.45 22.40 -12.35
CA TYR A 363 9.18 21.70 -12.25
C TYR A 363 9.28 20.55 -11.26
N GLY A 364 10.33 19.72 -11.35
CA GLY A 364 10.60 18.65 -10.40
C GLY A 364 10.72 19.16 -8.96
N LEU A 365 11.48 20.24 -8.74
CA LEU A 365 11.52 20.90 -7.42
C LEU A 365 10.13 21.40 -6.98
N LYS A 366 9.30 21.92 -7.90
CA LYS A 366 7.93 22.36 -7.59
C LYS A 366 6.98 21.18 -7.26
N LEU A 367 7.24 19.98 -7.77
CA LEU A 367 6.52 18.77 -7.35
C LEU A 367 6.96 18.36 -5.92
N LEU A 368 8.27 18.30 -5.70
CA LEU A 368 8.91 17.81 -4.47
C LEU A 368 8.90 18.81 -3.29
N THR A 369 8.45 20.05 -3.48
CA THR A 369 8.26 21.03 -2.38
C THR A 369 6.83 21.56 -2.30
N ASN A 370 5.83 20.81 -2.78
CA ASN A 370 4.43 21.20 -2.62
C ASN A 370 3.87 20.71 -1.28
N ASP A 371 3.97 21.56 -0.25
CA ASP A 371 3.50 21.26 1.11
C ASP A 371 2.01 20.84 1.18
N GLU A 372 1.15 21.25 0.25
CA GLU A 372 -0.26 20.83 0.24
C GLU A 372 -0.46 19.42 -0.31
N VAL A 373 0.43 18.94 -1.19
CA VAL A 373 0.42 17.56 -1.71
C VAL A 373 1.14 16.65 -0.72
N ILE A 374 2.27 17.09 -0.16
CA ILE A 374 2.98 16.39 0.93
C ILE A 374 2.06 16.26 2.16
N ALA A 375 1.21 17.25 2.46
CA ALA A 375 0.22 17.12 3.55
C ALA A 375 -0.91 16.12 3.29
N VAL A 376 -1.08 15.61 2.06
CA VAL A 376 -1.98 14.47 1.75
C VAL A 376 -1.27 13.17 2.10
N ASP A 377 -0.06 12.97 1.58
CA ASP A 377 0.81 11.83 1.89
C ASP A 377 0.99 11.66 3.40
N GLN A 378 1.49 12.72 4.04
CA GLN A 378 1.79 12.79 5.46
C GLN A 378 0.54 12.83 6.36
N ALA A 379 -0.66 12.62 5.81
CA ALA A 379 -1.89 12.29 6.54
C ALA A 379 -2.11 10.77 6.69
N GLY A 380 -1.33 9.93 6.00
CA GLY A 380 -1.22 8.49 6.29
C GLY A 380 -2.52 7.71 6.10
N THR A 381 -3.37 8.11 5.15
CA THR A 381 -4.69 7.50 4.91
C THR A 381 -4.89 7.26 3.41
N PRO A 382 -4.42 6.10 2.88
CA PRO A 382 -4.51 5.76 1.46
C PRO A 382 -5.94 5.94 0.89
N ALA A 383 -6.05 6.32 -0.38
CA ALA A 383 -7.32 6.53 -1.04
C ALA A 383 -7.88 5.23 -1.65
N ARG A 384 -9.08 5.31 -2.23
CA ARG A 384 -9.68 4.23 -3.03
C ARG A 384 -10.26 4.78 -4.32
N PRO A 385 -10.19 4.02 -5.43
CA PRO A 385 -10.94 4.36 -6.64
C PRO A 385 -12.45 4.27 -6.37
N VAL A 386 -13.21 5.21 -6.93
CA VAL A 386 -14.67 5.09 -7.05
C VAL A 386 -15.03 4.00 -8.06
N SER A 387 -14.23 3.89 -9.14
CA SER A 387 -14.25 2.77 -10.08
C SER A 387 -13.00 2.78 -10.96
N GLN A 388 -12.52 1.59 -11.34
CA GLN A 388 -11.48 1.38 -12.36
C GLN A 388 -12.07 0.85 -13.69
N ARG A 389 -13.40 0.85 -13.85
CA ARG A 389 -14.08 0.30 -15.04
C ARG A 389 -13.77 1.01 -16.37
N THR A 390 -13.13 2.18 -16.30
CA THR A 390 -12.63 2.95 -17.45
C THR A 390 -11.27 3.60 -17.10
N PRO A 391 -10.49 4.06 -18.09
CA PRO A 391 -9.24 4.80 -17.84
C PRO A 391 -9.42 6.16 -17.16
N GLN A 392 -10.64 6.71 -17.14
CA GLN A 392 -10.96 7.95 -16.42
C GLN A 392 -11.42 7.59 -15.00
N GLN A 393 -10.60 7.91 -14.00
CA GLN A 393 -10.78 7.44 -12.64
C GLN A 393 -10.87 8.61 -11.65
N THR A 394 -11.78 8.49 -10.68
CA THR A 394 -11.83 9.34 -9.49
C THR A 394 -11.39 8.49 -8.29
N TRP A 395 -10.43 8.97 -7.52
CA TRP A 395 -9.94 8.35 -6.29
C TRP A 395 -10.23 9.27 -5.11
N TYR A 396 -10.49 8.73 -3.93
CA TYR A 396 -10.78 9.56 -2.75
C TYR A 396 -10.31 8.95 -1.43
N THR A 397 -9.95 9.82 -0.49
CA THR A 397 -9.78 9.51 0.94
C THR A 397 -10.57 10.52 1.78
N ARG A 398 -10.81 10.18 3.05
CA ARG A 398 -11.67 10.93 3.98
C ARG A 398 -10.85 11.52 5.13
N ASN A 399 -10.72 12.84 5.15
CA ASN A 399 -9.89 13.57 6.11
C ASN A 399 -10.60 13.71 7.46
N ALA A 400 -9.84 13.73 8.56
CA ALA A 400 -10.38 13.77 9.93
C ALA A 400 -11.25 15.01 10.23
N ASP A 401 -11.04 16.12 9.51
CA ASP A 401 -11.85 17.35 9.62
C ASP A 401 -13.18 17.31 8.82
N GLY A 402 -13.48 16.20 8.15
CA GLY A 402 -14.69 16.02 7.34
C GLY A 402 -14.61 16.61 5.93
N SER A 403 -13.46 17.14 5.51
CA SER A 403 -13.13 17.28 4.10
C SER A 403 -12.70 15.94 3.49
N TYR A 404 -12.59 15.91 2.17
CA TYR A 404 -12.12 14.78 1.39
C TYR A 404 -10.91 15.24 0.58
N THR A 405 -9.94 14.35 0.40
CA THR A 405 -8.97 14.49 -0.68
C THR A 405 -9.43 13.62 -1.84
N VAL A 406 -9.42 14.18 -3.04
CA VAL A 406 -9.96 13.57 -4.26
C VAL A 406 -8.97 13.76 -5.40
N ALA A 407 -8.46 12.67 -5.98
CA ALA A 407 -7.71 12.72 -7.21
C ALA A 407 -8.61 12.41 -8.41
N LEU A 408 -8.34 13.10 -9.52
CA LEU A 408 -8.89 12.79 -10.84
C LEU A 408 -7.72 12.36 -11.74
N PHE A 409 -7.85 11.23 -12.42
CA PHE A 409 -6.84 10.71 -13.34
C PHE A 409 -7.44 10.36 -14.70
N ASN A 410 -6.69 10.63 -15.77
CA ASN A 410 -7.00 10.20 -17.14
C ASN A 410 -5.91 9.26 -17.65
N LEU A 411 -6.02 7.96 -17.41
CA LEU A 411 -5.05 6.94 -17.84
C LEU A 411 -5.19 6.57 -19.35
N GLY A 412 -6.04 7.30 -20.08
CA GLY A 412 -6.30 7.15 -21.51
C GLY A 412 -5.34 7.96 -22.41
N LYS A 413 -5.35 7.60 -23.70
CA LYS A 413 -4.44 8.15 -24.74
C LYS A 413 -4.89 9.51 -25.34
N GLY A 414 -6.03 10.06 -24.91
CA GLY A 414 -6.63 11.29 -25.44
C GLY A 414 -7.08 12.22 -24.32
N TYR A 415 -7.39 13.48 -24.66
CA TYR A 415 -8.04 14.39 -23.70
C TYR A 415 -9.40 13.83 -23.29
N SER A 416 -9.78 13.95 -22.02
CA SER A 416 -11.05 13.42 -21.50
C SER A 416 -11.53 14.16 -20.25
N ASP A 417 -12.85 14.26 -20.11
CA ASP A 417 -13.50 14.80 -18.91
C ASP A 417 -13.53 13.76 -17.81
N VAL A 418 -12.87 14.04 -16.68
CA VAL A 418 -12.87 13.20 -15.48
C VAL A 418 -13.72 13.89 -14.41
N THR A 419 -14.64 13.15 -13.78
CA THR A 419 -15.70 13.71 -12.94
C THR A 419 -15.77 13.03 -11.57
N ALA A 420 -15.63 13.83 -10.51
CA ALA A 420 -16.01 13.45 -9.15
C ALA A 420 -17.49 13.80 -8.92
N ASP A 421 -18.39 12.83 -9.08
CA ASP A 421 -19.78 12.95 -8.66
C ASP A 421 -19.90 12.86 -7.13
N PHE A 422 -20.52 13.85 -6.52
CA PHE A 422 -20.59 14.00 -5.06
C PHE A 422 -21.45 12.92 -4.40
N SER A 423 -22.40 12.31 -5.13
CA SER A 423 -23.15 11.15 -4.67
C SER A 423 -22.24 9.98 -4.29
N ASP A 424 -21.14 9.82 -5.01
CA ASP A 424 -20.26 8.66 -4.91
C ASP A 424 -19.23 8.86 -3.79
N LEU A 425 -19.00 10.13 -3.43
CA LEU A 425 -18.31 10.57 -2.20
C LEU A 425 -19.27 10.70 -1.00
N GLY A 426 -20.58 10.51 -1.17
CA GLY A 426 -21.59 10.71 -0.12
C GLY A 426 -21.72 12.15 0.37
N ILE A 427 -21.34 13.12 -0.47
CA ILE A 427 -21.44 14.56 -0.22
C ILE A 427 -22.78 15.07 -0.75
N SER A 428 -23.57 15.73 0.09
CA SER A 428 -24.84 16.35 -0.29
C SER A 428 -24.74 17.88 -0.38
N GLY A 429 -25.51 18.47 -1.30
CA GLY A 429 -25.56 19.92 -1.49
C GLY A 429 -24.32 20.50 -2.19
N LYS A 430 -23.69 21.51 -1.58
CA LYS A 430 -22.51 22.22 -2.09
C LYS A 430 -21.24 21.80 -1.36
N ALA A 431 -20.12 21.81 -2.08
CA ALA A 431 -18.77 21.73 -1.52
C ALA A 431 -17.89 22.87 -2.05
N ARG A 432 -16.88 23.28 -1.28
CA ARG A 432 -15.79 24.14 -1.74
C ARG A 432 -14.68 23.27 -2.31
N ILE A 433 -14.08 23.70 -3.42
CA ILE A 433 -13.00 22.98 -4.10
C ILE A 433 -11.71 23.79 -4.01
N ARG A 434 -10.63 23.13 -3.61
CA ARG A 434 -9.26 23.66 -3.71
C ARG A 434 -8.41 22.68 -4.50
N ASP A 435 -7.72 23.18 -5.53
CA ASP A 435 -6.73 22.44 -6.30
C ASP A 435 -5.35 22.63 -5.68
N LEU A 436 -4.74 21.52 -5.25
CA LEU A 436 -3.49 21.51 -4.49
C LEU A 436 -2.27 21.73 -5.40
N TRP A 437 -2.38 21.44 -6.71
CA TRP A 437 -1.28 21.64 -7.66
C TRP A 437 -1.14 23.07 -8.17
N SER A 438 -2.22 23.85 -8.10
CA SER A 438 -2.23 25.28 -8.45
C SER A 438 -2.41 26.21 -7.24
N HIS A 439 -2.62 25.67 -6.04
CA HIS A 439 -2.95 26.39 -4.79
C HIS A 439 -4.22 27.27 -4.91
N ARG A 440 -5.12 26.96 -5.85
CA ARG A 440 -6.31 27.79 -6.17
C ARG A 440 -7.58 27.23 -5.54
N ASN A 441 -8.38 28.14 -4.98
CA ASN A 441 -9.75 27.85 -4.61
C ASN A 441 -10.63 27.97 -5.86
N LEU A 442 -11.18 26.86 -6.35
CA LEU A 442 -12.01 26.80 -7.56
C LEU A 442 -13.49 27.10 -7.28
N GLY A 443 -13.76 27.91 -6.26
CA GLY A 443 -15.11 28.29 -5.82
C GLY A 443 -15.86 27.19 -5.07
N SER A 444 -17.19 27.21 -5.19
CA SER A 444 -18.07 26.19 -4.60
C SER A 444 -19.09 25.69 -5.62
N VAL A 445 -19.11 24.38 -5.81
CA VAL A 445 -19.95 23.68 -6.79
C VAL A 445 -20.92 22.73 -6.07
N SER A 446 -21.89 22.19 -6.80
CA SER A 446 -22.88 21.24 -6.30
C SER A 446 -23.02 20.05 -7.25
N ARG A 447 -23.43 18.89 -6.72
CA ARG A 447 -23.56 17.60 -7.41
C ARG A 447 -22.26 16.98 -7.92
N ARG A 448 -21.35 17.73 -8.52
CA ARG A 448 -20.07 17.21 -9.06
C ARG A 448 -19.01 18.29 -9.25
N PHE A 449 -17.78 17.84 -9.44
CA PHE A 449 -16.70 18.61 -10.06
C PHE A 449 -16.14 17.81 -11.24
N THR A 450 -15.89 18.49 -12.37
CA THR A 450 -15.38 17.88 -13.61
C THR A 450 -14.17 18.68 -14.09
N ALA A 451 -13.14 17.99 -14.57
CA ALA A 451 -11.99 18.60 -15.23
C ALA A 451 -11.69 17.88 -16.54
N ASN A 452 -11.48 18.63 -17.62
CA ASN A 452 -10.90 18.11 -18.85
C ASN A 452 -9.39 17.92 -18.62
N LEU A 453 -8.91 16.69 -18.72
CA LEU A 453 -7.52 16.32 -18.49
C LEU A 453 -6.87 15.86 -19.78
N ALA A 454 -5.61 16.26 -19.98
CA ALA A 454 -4.73 15.73 -21.02
C ALA A 454 -4.54 14.20 -20.86
N PRO A 455 -4.04 13.49 -21.89
CA PRO A 455 -3.58 12.11 -21.75
C PRO A 455 -2.65 11.98 -20.54
N HIS A 456 -2.84 10.94 -19.73
CA HIS A 456 -2.07 10.66 -18.52
C HIS A 456 -2.14 11.76 -17.43
N GLY A 457 -3.04 12.74 -17.57
CA GLY A 457 -3.13 13.91 -16.70
C GLY A 457 -3.95 13.72 -15.43
N SER A 458 -3.67 14.59 -14.45
CA SER A 458 -4.22 14.53 -13.09
C SER A 458 -4.74 15.86 -12.54
N ARG A 459 -5.55 15.78 -11.48
CA ARG A 459 -5.76 16.83 -10.46
C ARG A 459 -5.75 16.19 -9.08
N LEU A 460 -5.24 16.91 -8.08
CA LEU A 460 -5.42 16.59 -6.67
C LEU A 460 -6.22 17.71 -6.00
N LEU A 461 -7.36 17.36 -5.41
CA LEU A 461 -8.37 18.30 -4.96
C LEU A 461 -8.67 18.07 -3.48
N ARG A 462 -8.72 19.14 -2.68
CA ARG A 462 -9.37 19.13 -1.38
C ARG A 462 -10.82 19.60 -1.52
N VAL A 463 -11.75 18.70 -1.26
CA VAL A 463 -13.20 18.90 -1.38
C VAL A 463 -13.80 19.05 0.02
N THR A 464 -14.33 20.23 0.33
CA THR A 464 -14.86 20.53 1.67
C THR A 464 -16.38 20.74 1.61
N PRO A 465 -17.21 19.79 2.09
CA PRO A 465 -18.67 19.95 2.14
C PRO A 465 -19.10 21.19 2.92
N ALA A 466 -20.23 21.80 2.54
CA ALA A 466 -20.79 22.96 3.23
C ALA A 466 -21.45 22.62 4.59
N ALA A 467 -21.75 21.34 4.85
CA ALA A 467 -22.30 20.85 6.11
C ALA A 467 -21.54 19.60 6.57
N THR A 468 -21.01 19.63 7.80
CA THR A 468 -20.21 18.55 8.40
C THR A 468 -20.55 18.35 9.89
N GLY A 469 -20.03 17.29 10.52
CA GLY A 469 -19.87 17.18 11.98
C GLY A 469 -21.08 16.87 12.87
N THR A 470 -22.34 17.06 12.42
CA THR A 470 -23.52 16.92 13.31
C THR A 470 -24.12 15.52 13.40
N ARG A 471 -23.79 14.63 12.44
CA ARG A 471 -24.28 13.25 12.23
C ARG A 471 -23.11 12.39 11.70
N PRO A 472 -23.21 11.05 11.65
CA PRO A 472 -22.22 10.23 10.95
C PRO A 472 -22.18 10.54 9.46
N GLY A 473 -21.01 10.37 8.84
CA GLY A 473 -20.86 10.38 7.39
C GLY A 473 -21.66 9.28 6.69
N VAL A 474 -21.96 9.47 5.41
CA VAL A 474 -22.63 8.47 4.59
C VAL A 474 -21.73 7.23 4.41
N PRO A 475 -22.25 5.99 4.52
CA PRO A 475 -21.50 4.78 4.14
C PRO A 475 -21.12 4.78 2.66
N LEU A 476 -19.85 4.52 2.35
CA LEU A 476 -19.30 4.50 0.99
C LEU A 476 -18.76 3.12 0.63
N ASN A 477 -18.42 2.94 -0.65
CA ASN A 477 -18.02 1.64 -1.22
C ASN A 477 -19.02 0.52 -0.88
N VAL A 478 -20.32 0.84 -0.83
CA VAL A 478 -21.36 -0.17 -0.58
C VAL A 478 -21.47 -1.03 -1.83
N HIS A 479 -21.21 -2.33 -1.69
CA HIS A 479 -21.22 -3.29 -2.79
C HIS A 479 -21.74 -4.65 -2.32
N GLY A 480 -22.21 -5.47 -3.26
CA GLY A 480 -22.57 -6.86 -3.02
C GLY A 480 -21.35 -7.77 -3.07
N THR A 481 -21.22 -8.67 -2.09
CA THR A 481 -20.10 -9.62 -1.99
C THR A 481 -20.50 -11.05 -2.34
N ALA A 482 -21.77 -11.42 -2.15
CA ALA A 482 -22.35 -12.70 -2.58
C ALA A 482 -23.89 -12.60 -2.70
N SER A 483 -24.51 -13.51 -3.43
CA SER A 483 -25.96 -13.71 -3.45
C SER A 483 -26.34 -15.18 -3.52
N ALA A 484 -27.48 -15.54 -2.95
CA ALA A 484 -28.16 -16.82 -3.08
C ALA A 484 -29.67 -16.59 -3.29
N ALA A 485 -30.43 -17.65 -3.53
CA ALA A 485 -31.86 -17.56 -3.89
C ALA A 485 -32.70 -16.71 -2.93
N ASP A 486 -32.38 -16.73 -1.62
CA ASP A 486 -33.12 -16.04 -0.56
C ASP A 486 -32.33 -14.91 0.11
N SER A 487 -31.11 -14.60 -0.35
CA SER A 487 -30.18 -13.77 0.42
C SER A 487 -29.13 -13.02 -0.41
N VAL A 488 -28.70 -11.86 0.10
CA VAL A 488 -27.63 -11.03 -0.48
C VAL A 488 -26.70 -10.54 0.63
N SER A 489 -25.40 -10.73 0.44
CA SER A 489 -24.34 -10.21 1.31
C SER A 489 -23.78 -8.90 0.77
N LEU A 490 -23.56 -7.95 1.66
CA LEU A 490 -23.09 -6.60 1.38
C LEU A 490 -21.88 -6.25 2.26
N ALA A 491 -20.97 -5.43 1.73
CA ALA A 491 -19.88 -4.81 2.49
C ALA A 491 -19.75 -3.32 2.14
N TRP A 492 -19.11 -2.54 3.01
CA TRP A 492 -18.90 -1.10 2.84
C TRP A 492 -17.68 -0.57 3.62
N SER A 493 -17.16 0.59 3.22
CA SER A 493 -16.07 1.25 3.95
C SER A 493 -16.55 1.84 5.28
N LYS A 494 -15.73 1.68 6.32
CA LYS A 494 -15.94 2.21 7.68
C LYS A 494 -16.16 3.72 7.67
N VAL A 495 -17.20 4.21 8.35
CA VAL A 495 -17.45 5.65 8.47
C VAL A 495 -16.51 6.27 9.51
N ASN A 496 -15.53 7.04 9.01
CA ASN A 496 -14.55 7.78 9.81
C ASN A 496 -14.83 9.30 9.91
N THR A 497 -15.86 9.82 9.23
CA THR A 497 -16.20 11.25 9.21
C THR A 497 -17.52 11.56 9.91
N GLY A 498 -17.67 12.81 10.36
CA GLY A 498 -18.85 13.25 11.11
C GLY A 498 -18.80 12.79 12.57
N THR A 499 -19.92 12.32 13.11
CA THR A 499 -19.95 11.73 14.46
C THR A 499 -19.64 10.23 14.41
N LYS A 500 -18.92 9.72 15.42
CA LYS A 500 -18.47 8.32 15.46
C LYS A 500 -19.66 7.36 15.31
N ALA A 501 -19.70 6.63 14.20
CA ALA A 501 -20.67 5.57 13.99
C ALA A 501 -20.48 4.45 15.02
N THR A 502 -21.60 3.89 15.50
CA THR A 502 -21.65 2.73 16.41
C THR A 502 -22.41 1.55 15.81
N GLY A 503 -23.11 1.76 14.69
CA GLY A 503 -23.77 0.72 13.93
C GLY A 503 -24.34 1.25 12.61
N TYR A 504 -24.89 0.33 11.84
CA TYR A 504 -25.42 0.56 10.51
C TYR A 504 -26.79 -0.13 10.38
N ASP A 505 -27.78 0.60 9.88
CA ASP A 505 -29.05 0.03 9.44
C ASP A 505 -28.96 -0.27 7.94
N VAL A 506 -29.31 -1.49 7.53
CA VAL A 506 -29.34 -1.94 6.13
C VAL A 506 -30.78 -2.06 5.67
N TYR A 507 -31.06 -1.49 4.50
CA TYR A 507 -32.40 -1.39 3.93
C TYR A 507 -32.46 -2.12 2.58
N ALA A 508 -33.54 -2.85 2.34
CA ALA A 508 -33.88 -3.49 1.06
C ALA A 508 -35.20 -2.90 0.55
N ASN A 509 -35.19 -2.30 -0.63
CA ASN A 509 -36.35 -1.60 -1.23
C ASN A 509 -37.00 -0.55 -0.28
N GLY A 510 -36.18 0.10 0.56
CA GLY A 510 -36.62 1.11 1.53
C GLY A 510 -37.10 0.56 2.88
N SER A 511 -37.36 -0.74 3.00
CA SER A 511 -37.66 -1.39 4.28
C SER A 511 -36.38 -1.77 5.02
N LYS A 512 -36.30 -1.53 6.33
CA LYS A 512 -35.11 -1.93 7.11
C LYS A 512 -35.09 -3.46 7.24
N ALA A 513 -34.02 -4.08 6.74
CA ALA A 513 -33.85 -5.52 6.74
C ALA A 513 -32.89 -6.02 7.84
N ALA A 514 -31.86 -5.24 8.18
CA ALA A 514 -30.92 -5.59 9.25
C ALA A 514 -30.39 -4.36 10.01
N THR A 515 -29.79 -4.61 11.18
CA THR A 515 -28.94 -3.66 11.90
C THR A 515 -27.69 -4.40 12.37
N VAL A 516 -26.51 -3.84 12.09
CA VAL A 516 -25.21 -4.45 12.41
C VAL A 516 -24.24 -3.43 13.02
N THR A 517 -23.22 -3.90 13.72
CA THR A 517 -22.12 -3.06 14.25
C THR A 517 -20.90 -3.05 13.33
N GLY A 518 -20.66 -4.15 12.60
CA GLY A 518 -19.60 -4.29 11.60
C GLY A 518 -19.90 -3.58 10.27
N THR A 519 -18.96 -3.70 9.33
CA THR A 519 -19.00 -3.08 7.99
C THR A 519 -19.50 -4.00 6.88
N SER A 520 -20.25 -5.04 7.27
CA SER A 520 -20.88 -6.01 6.36
C SER A 520 -22.18 -6.54 6.96
N ALA A 521 -23.07 -7.04 6.10
CA ALA A 521 -24.30 -7.72 6.49
C ALA A 521 -24.80 -8.67 5.39
N THR A 522 -25.39 -9.79 5.80
CA THR A 522 -26.23 -10.62 4.92
C THR A 522 -27.69 -10.30 5.21
N VAL A 523 -28.45 -9.99 4.16
CA VAL A 523 -29.91 -9.85 4.22
C VAL A 523 -30.52 -11.15 3.70
N SER A 524 -31.27 -11.85 4.54
CA SER A 524 -31.95 -13.12 4.22
C SER A 524 -33.48 -12.96 4.16
N GLY A 525 -34.19 -14.01 3.74
CA GLY A 525 -35.66 -13.99 3.59
C GLY A 525 -36.14 -13.21 2.36
N LEU A 526 -35.25 -12.99 1.39
CA LEU A 526 -35.57 -12.46 0.07
C LEU A 526 -36.31 -13.53 -0.77
N LYS A 527 -36.92 -13.08 -1.87
CA LYS A 527 -37.48 -13.98 -2.89
C LYS A 527 -36.44 -14.23 -3.98
N ALA A 528 -36.43 -15.43 -4.53
CA ALA A 528 -35.62 -15.78 -5.70
C ALA A 528 -36.05 -14.99 -6.95
N GLY A 529 -35.14 -14.85 -7.93
CA GLY A 529 -35.37 -14.19 -9.20
C GLY A 529 -35.91 -12.76 -9.09
N THR A 530 -35.58 -12.04 -8.00
CA THR A 530 -36.22 -10.77 -7.64
C THR A 530 -35.19 -9.66 -7.51
N GLY A 531 -35.46 -8.51 -8.15
CA GLY A 531 -34.62 -7.32 -8.07
C GLY A 531 -34.81 -6.56 -6.76
N TYR A 532 -33.71 -6.22 -6.10
CA TYR A 532 -33.65 -5.44 -4.87
C TYR A 532 -32.70 -4.24 -5.04
N SER A 533 -33.06 -3.14 -4.38
CA SER A 533 -32.24 -1.94 -4.22
C SER A 533 -31.82 -1.83 -2.76
N PHE A 534 -30.54 -2.06 -2.48
CA PHE A 534 -29.98 -1.99 -1.13
C PHE A 534 -29.37 -0.63 -0.81
N THR A 535 -29.56 -0.15 0.41
CA THR A 535 -28.86 1.03 0.96
C THR A 535 -28.46 0.83 2.41
N VAL A 536 -27.42 1.54 2.84
CA VAL A 536 -26.88 1.49 4.22
C VAL A 536 -26.91 2.88 4.84
N VAL A 537 -27.26 2.95 6.13
CA VAL A 537 -27.34 4.19 6.93
C VAL A 537 -26.54 3.98 8.22
N ALA A 538 -25.49 4.77 8.43
CA ALA A 538 -24.75 4.77 9.69
C ALA A 538 -25.52 5.52 10.79
N HIS A 539 -25.41 5.07 12.03
CA HIS A 539 -25.93 5.78 13.20
C HIS A 539 -24.90 5.83 14.34
N ASP A 540 -25.01 6.82 15.22
CA ASP A 540 -24.19 6.95 16.43
C ASP A 540 -24.92 6.58 17.73
N ALA A 541 -24.20 6.61 18.84
CA ALA A 541 -24.71 6.33 20.19
C ALA A 541 -25.85 7.26 20.67
N LYS A 542 -26.16 8.34 19.93
CA LYS A 542 -27.31 9.23 20.19
C LYS A 542 -28.46 8.99 19.20
N GLY A 543 -28.42 7.89 18.45
CA GLY A 543 -29.41 7.53 17.43
C GLY A 543 -29.38 8.43 16.18
N ARG A 544 -28.38 9.32 16.04
CA ARG A 544 -28.33 10.26 14.92
C ARG A 544 -27.86 9.53 13.67
N LYS A 545 -28.72 9.52 12.65
CA LYS A 545 -28.47 8.81 11.39
C LYS A 545 -27.79 9.69 10.33
N SER A 546 -26.91 9.10 9.53
CA SER A 546 -26.43 9.65 8.26
C SER A 546 -27.58 9.74 7.23
N PRO A 547 -27.39 10.42 6.09
CA PRO A 547 -28.09 10.07 4.86
C PRO A 547 -27.80 8.62 4.44
N ALA A 548 -28.66 8.05 3.61
CA ALA A 548 -28.42 6.73 3.02
C ALA A 548 -27.28 6.76 1.99
N SER A 549 -26.62 5.61 1.81
CA SER A 549 -25.65 5.39 0.73
C SER A 549 -26.26 5.54 -0.65
N LYS A 550 -25.40 5.58 -1.68
CA LYS A 550 -25.80 5.22 -3.06
C LYS A 550 -26.47 3.84 -3.04
N ALA A 551 -27.50 3.67 -3.87
CA ALA A 551 -28.24 2.42 -3.96
C ALA A 551 -27.45 1.36 -4.75
N VAL A 552 -27.45 0.12 -4.24
CA VAL A 552 -26.83 -1.04 -4.88
C VAL A 552 -27.95 -1.92 -5.44
N PRO A 553 -28.13 -2.00 -6.77
CA PRO A 553 -29.06 -2.94 -7.38
C PRO A 553 -28.46 -4.34 -7.39
N VAL A 554 -29.20 -5.33 -6.87
CA VAL A 554 -28.89 -6.75 -6.96
C VAL A 554 -30.17 -7.54 -7.21
N THR A 555 -30.15 -8.44 -8.18
CA THR A 555 -31.18 -9.44 -8.41
C THR A 555 -30.73 -10.76 -7.80
N THR A 556 -31.61 -11.41 -7.05
CA THR A 556 -31.34 -12.76 -6.52
C THR A 556 -31.32 -13.81 -7.64
N PRO A 557 -30.46 -14.84 -7.53
CA PRO A 557 -30.48 -16.03 -8.37
C PRO A 557 -31.84 -16.72 -8.45
N ALA A 558 -31.97 -17.70 -9.35
CA ALA A 558 -33.16 -18.55 -9.43
C ALA A 558 -33.38 -19.38 -8.14
N ALA A 559 -34.53 -20.03 -8.00
CA ALA A 559 -34.90 -20.74 -6.77
C ALA A 559 -33.98 -21.93 -6.40
N GLY A 560 -33.17 -22.43 -7.35
CA GLY A 560 -32.13 -23.42 -7.11
C GLY A 560 -30.84 -22.88 -6.47
N GLY A 561 -30.72 -21.55 -6.30
CA GLY A 561 -29.48 -20.88 -5.92
C GLY A 561 -28.66 -20.44 -7.13
N PRO A 562 -27.40 -20.00 -6.91
CA PRO A 562 -26.47 -19.67 -7.98
C PRO A 562 -26.08 -20.89 -8.80
N VAL A 563 -25.88 -20.71 -10.11
CA VAL A 563 -25.42 -21.75 -11.03
C VAL A 563 -23.95 -21.52 -11.36
N ALA A 564 -23.15 -22.59 -11.34
CA ALA A 564 -21.75 -22.56 -11.77
C ALA A 564 -21.64 -22.89 -13.27
N TYR A 565 -20.77 -22.16 -13.98
CA TYR A 565 -20.47 -22.33 -15.39
C TYR A 565 -18.95 -22.38 -15.56
N GLU A 566 -18.41 -23.59 -15.77
CA GLU A 566 -16.98 -23.84 -15.99
C GLU A 566 -16.54 -23.21 -17.32
N ALA A 567 -15.35 -22.60 -17.37
CA ALA A 567 -14.89 -21.89 -18.57
C ALA A 567 -14.56 -22.83 -19.74
N GLU A 568 -14.08 -24.04 -19.44
CA GLU A 568 -13.72 -25.07 -20.41
C GLU A 568 -14.89 -25.92 -20.92
N ALA A 569 -16.12 -25.66 -20.44
CA ALA A 569 -17.30 -26.40 -20.85
C ALA A 569 -17.49 -26.38 -22.38
N SER A 570 -17.78 -27.52 -22.99
CA SER A 570 -17.80 -27.70 -24.46
C SER A 570 -18.90 -26.92 -25.21
N ALA A 571 -19.80 -26.25 -24.49
CA ALA A 571 -20.77 -25.31 -25.05
C ALA A 571 -20.24 -23.86 -25.15
N ASN A 572 -19.12 -23.54 -24.49
CA ASN A 572 -18.48 -22.23 -24.54
C ASN A 572 -17.71 -22.03 -25.84
N THR A 573 -17.39 -20.78 -26.17
CA THR A 573 -16.63 -20.44 -27.39
C THR A 573 -15.29 -19.84 -27.03
N LEU A 574 -14.20 -20.54 -27.38
CA LEU A 574 -12.83 -20.04 -27.27
C LEU A 574 -12.41 -19.44 -28.63
N THR A 575 -11.67 -18.33 -28.61
CA THR A 575 -11.17 -17.67 -29.84
C THR A 575 -9.67 -17.37 -29.76
N GLY A 576 -9.04 -17.21 -30.93
CA GLY A 576 -7.63 -16.84 -31.02
C GLY A 576 -6.74 -17.91 -30.39
N ASN A 577 -5.90 -17.52 -29.43
CA ASN A 577 -4.95 -18.42 -28.76
C ASN A 577 -5.53 -19.06 -27.47
N ALA A 578 -6.78 -18.78 -27.10
CA ALA A 578 -7.37 -19.27 -25.85
C ALA A 578 -7.41 -20.80 -25.83
N SER A 579 -6.98 -21.43 -24.72
CA SER A 579 -6.86 -22.88 -24.60
C SER A 579 -7.30 -23.41 -23.24
N VAL A 580 -7.85 -24.63 -23.23
CA VAL A 580 -8.12 -25.36 -22.00
C VAL A 580 -6.80 -25.91 -21.44
N ASN A 581 -6.48 -25.57 -20.20
CA ASN A 581 -5.25 -25.93 -19.51
C ASN A 581 -5.59 -26.72 -18.22
N ASP A 582 -4.63 -27.51 -17.71
CA ASP A 582 -4.76 -28.19 -16.42
C ASP A 582 -4.65 -27.21 -15.23
N CYS A 583 -5.46 -27.43 -14.21
CA CYS A 583 -5.39 -26.71 -12.93
C CYS A 583 -6.02 -27.57 -11.82
N SER A 584 -5.19 -28.33 -11.10
CA SER A 584 -5.66 -29.34 -10.13
C SER A 584 -6.44 -28.78 -8.92
N ALA A 585 -6.36 -27.47 -8.64
CA ALA A 585 -7.13 -26.80 -7.60
C ALA A 585 -8.34 -25.98 -8.12
N CYS A 586 -8.47 -25.80 -9.44
CA CYS A 586 -9.61 -25.13 -10.07
C CYS A 586 -10.85 -26.05 -10.10
N SER A 587 -12.01 -25.48 -10.45
CA SER A 587 -13.18 -26.29 -10.80
C SER A 587 -12.89 -27.20 -12.00
N GLY A 588 -13.57 -28.35 -12.09
CA GLY A 588 -13.31 -29.37 -13.12
C GLY A 588 -11.88 -29.98 -13.15
N GLY A 589 -10.92 -29.48 -12.35
CA GLY A 589 -9.49 -29.72 -12.53
C GLY A 589 -8.87 -28.97 -13.72
N LYS A 590 -9.58 -27.97 -14.27
CA LYS A 590 -9.27 -27.30 -15.54
C LYS A 590 -9.46 -25.78 -15.43
N LYS A 591 -9.08 -25.06 -16.48
CA LYS A 591 -9.33 -23.63 -16.69
C LYS A 591 -9.15 -23.27 -18.16
N VAL A 592 -9.62 -22.10 -18.58
CA VAL A 592 -9.26 -21.52 -19.89
C VAL A 592 -8.24 -20.41 -19.71
N GLY A 593 -7.06 -20.61 -20.30
CA GLY A 593 -5.97 -19.64 -20.30
C GLY A 593 -5.56 -19.18 -21.69
N ASN A 594 -4.38 -18.55 -21.77
CA ASN A 594 -3.90 -17.86 -22.98
C ASN A 594 -4.87 -16.76 -23.47
N LEU A 595 -5.50 -16.07 -22.50
CA LEU A 595 -6.42 -14.96 -22.75
C LEU A 595 -5.65 -13.64 -22.92
N GLY A 596 -6.11 -12.81 -23.86
CA GLY A 596 -5.41 -11.59 -24.27
C GLY A 596 -5.06 -11.55 -25.76
N GLY A 597 -4.88 -10.34 -26.31
CA GLY A 597 -4.77 -10.09 -27.75
C GLY A 597 -6.02 -10.58 -28.50
N THR A 598 -5.91 -11.71 -29.20
CA THR A 598 -7.05 -12.39 -29.86
C THR A 598 -7.67 -13.50 -29.01
N GLY A 599 -7.03 -13.89 -27.90
CA GLY A 599 -7.47 -14.90 -26.96
C GLY A 599 -8.68 -14.43 -26.14
N THR A 600 -9.83 -15.05 -26.35
CA THR A 600 -11.05 -14.82 -25.55
C THR A 600 -11.75 -16.12 -25.21
N VAL A 601 -12.52 -16.11 -24.12
CA VAL A 601 -13.51 -17.15 -23.80
C VAL A 601 -14.89 -16.51 -23.61
N ALA A 602 -15.89 -17.07 -24.29
CA ALA A 602 -17.29 -16.70 -24.17
C ALA A 602 -18.04 -17.84 -23.46
N VAL A 603 -18.44 -17.59 -22.22
CA VAL A 603 -19.27 -18.50 -21.43
C VAL A 603 -20.71 -18.34 -21.91
N ASN A 604 -21.28 -19.42 -22.46
CA ASN A 604 -22.58 -19.42 -23.12
C ASN A 604 -23.67 -20.00 -22.20
N HIS A 605 -24.94 -19.78 -22.55
CA HIS A 605 -26.11 -20.31 -21.84
C HIS A 605 -26.19 -19.90 -20.35
N VAL A 606 -25.67 -18.70 -20.04
CA VAL A 606 -25.78 -18.08 -18.71
C VAL A 606 -27.23 -17.61 -18.53
N THR A 607 -28.03 -18.36 -17.78
CA THR A 607 -29.47 -18.12 -17.68
C THR A 607 -29.81 -17.18 -16.54
N ALA A 608 -30.59 -16.14 -16.83
CA ALA A 608 -31.10 -15.21 -15.82
C ALA A 608 -32.64 -15.22 -15.78
N PRO A 609 -33.28 -15.34 -14.60
CA PRO A 609 -34.74 -15.39 -14.50
C PRO A 609 -35.45 -14.07 -14.88
N ARG A 610 -34.71 -12.96 -15.04
CA ARG A 610 -35.23 -11.65 -15.42
C ARG A 610 -34.10 -10.71 -15.86
N ASP A 611 -34.48 -9.57 -16.46
CA ASP A 611 -33.59 -8.42 -16.55
C ASP A 611 -33.19 -7.93 -15.14
N GLY A 612 -31.88 -7.71 -14.95
CA GLY A 612 -31.34 -7.19 -13.70
C GLY A 612 -29.81 -7.23 -13.57
N THR A 613 -29.34 -6.78 -12.41
CA THR A 613 -27.92 -6.77 -12.04
C THR A 613 -27.61 -7.96 -11.15
N TYR A 614 -26.73 -8.86 -11.57
CA TYR A 614 -26.38 -10.08 -10.84
C TYR A 614 -24.95 -10.01 -10.31
N LEU A 615 -24.68 -10.65 -9.17
CA LEU A 615 -23.35 -10.70 -8.54
C LEU A 615 -22.58 -11.93 -9.04
N MET A 616 -21.90 -11.79 -10.17
CA MET A 616 -21.06 -12.86 -10.72
C MET A 616 -19.83 -13.05 -9.85
N LYS A 617 -19.69 -14.20 -9.19
CA LYS A 617 -18.39 -14.63 -8.65
C LYS A 617 -17.58 -15.17 -9.83
N LEU A 618 -16.48 -14.49 -10.16
CA LEU A 618 -15.51 -14.91 -11.16
C LEU A 618 -14.36 -15.60 -10.44
N ASP A 619 -14.15 -16.87 -10.74
CA ASP A 619 -13.00 -17.65 -10.29
C ASP A 619 -11.94 -17.66 -11.40
N TYR A 620 -10.70 -17.34 -11.05
CA TYR A 620 -9.61 -17.08 -12.00
C TYR A 620 -8.26 -17.45 -11.41
N THR A 621 -7.23 -17.69 -12.23
CA THR A 621 -5.84 -17.84 -11.77
C THR A 621 -4.97 -16.76 -12.36
N ASP A 622 -4.16 -16.10 -11.53
CA ASP A 622 -3.11 -15.19 -11.99
C ASP A 622 -1.88 -15.29 -11.09
N GLY A 623 -0.75 -15.73 -11.66
CA GLY A 623 0.52 -15.85 -10.96
C GLY A 623 1.40 -14.60 -11.02
N SER A 624 1.02 -13.59 -11.82
CA SER A 624 1.71 -12.29 -11.89
C SER A 624 1.16 -11.34 -10.80
N THR A 625 1.51 -10.05 -10.85
CA THR A 625 0.94 -9.04 -9.94
C THR A 625 -0.55 -8.79 -10.17
N GLY A 626 -1.03 -9.07 -11.38
CA GLY A 626 -2.45 -9.07 -11.74
C GLY A 626 -2.67 -8.52 -13.15
N ARG A 627 -3.87 -8.71 -13.70
CA ARG A 627 -4.17 -8.31 -15.10
C ARG A 627 -5.51 -7.63 -15.24
N THR A 628 -5.63 -6.79 -16.27
CA THR A 628 -6.91 -6.17 -16.62
C THR A 628 -7.70 -7.08 -17.56
N MET A 629 -8.83 -7.59 -17.07
CA MET A 629 -9.81 -8.30 -17.87
C MET A 629 -10.82 -7.30 -18.46
N ILE A 630 -11.19 -7.48 -19.73
CA ILE A 630 -12.38 -6.85 -20.31
C ILE A 630 -13.52 -7.85 -20.22
N ILE A 631 -14.51 -7.54 -19.39
CA ILE A 631 -15.71 -8.37 -19.21
C ILE A 631 -16.83 -7.75 -20.05
N THR A 632 -17.44 -8.55 -20.92
CA THR A 632 -18.59 -8.15 -21.73
C THR A 632 -19.83 -8.95 -21.36
N ALA A 633 -20.86 -8.27 -20.84
CA ALA A 633 -22.13 -8.86 -20.43
C ALA A 633 -23.31 -7.93 -20.78
N GLY A 634 -24.44 -8.49 -21.20
CA GLY A 634 -25.67 -7.73 -21.47
C GLY A 634 -25.54 -6.65 -22.56
N GLY A 635 -24.58 -6.78 -23.49
CA GLY A 635 -24.25 -5.76 -24.48
C GLY A 635 -23.36 -4.62 -23.97
N THR A 636 -22.76 -4.75 -22.79
CA THR A 636 -21.87 -3.74 -22.18
C THR A 636 -20.51 -4.34 -21.83
N SER A 637 -19.43 -3.63 -22.15
CA SER A 637 -18.05 -4.02 -21.84
C SER A 637 -17.43 -3.08 -20.81
N PHE A 638 -16.63 -3.59 -19.88
CA PHE A 638 -15.93 -2.79 -18.86
C PHE A 638 -14.60 -3.42 -18.44
N GLN A 639 -13.69 -2.59 -17.91
CA GLN A 639 -12.44 -3.06 -17.30
C GLN A 639 -12.69 -3.64 -15.90
N GLN A 640 -12.08 -4.78 -15.60
CA GLN A 640 -12.00 -5.36 -14.26
C GLN A 640 -10.54 -5.77 -14.03
N PHE A 641 -9.86 -5.13 -13.07
CA PHE A 641 -8.56 -5.63 -12.62
C PHE A 641 -8.76 -6.90 -11.79
N LEU A 642 -7.89 -7.88 -12.01
CA LEU A 642 -7.84 -9.17 -11.34
C LEU A 642 -6.47 -9.25 -10.64
N PRO A 643 -6.38 -8.97 -9.33
CA PRO A 643 -5.13 -9.08 -8.58
C PRO A 643 -4.56 -10.49 -8.65
N GLY A 644 -3.25 -10.62 -8.84
CA GLY A 644 -2.56 -11.89 -8.92
C GLY A 644 -1.76 -12.21 -7.66
N GLY A 645 -1.27 -13.46 -7.59
CA GLY A 645 -0.49 -13.96 -6.46
C GLY A 645 0.94 -13.43 -6.41
N ASN A 646 1.49 -12.96 -7.54
CA ASN A 646 2.89 -12.53 -7.73
C ASN A 646 3.94 -13.62 -7.38
N ASP A 647 3.48 -14.84 -7.20
CA ASP A 647 4.20 -16.04 -6.76
C ASP A 647 4.37 -17.03 -7.94
N ASN A 648 4.05 -16.60 -9.16
CA ASN A 648 3.99 -17.40 -10.39
C ASN A 648 3.06 -18.63 -10.28
N ASN A 649 2.17 -18.67 -9.29
CA ASN A 649 1.28 -19.81 -9.06
C ASN A 649 0.01 -19.73 -9.91
N TRP A 650 0.16 -20.01 -11.20
CA TRP A 650 -0.97 -20.16 -12.14
C TRP A 650 -1.88 -21.38 -11.84
N GLY A 651 -1.59 -22.19 -10.82
CA GLY A 651 -2.42 -23.29 -10.36
C GLY A 651 -3.39 -22.94 -9.24
N ARG A 652 -3.29 -21.75 -8.64
CA ARG A 652 -4.13 -21.32 -7.50
C ARG A 652 -5.31 -20.47 -7.98
N PRO A 653 -6.57 -20.89 -7.77
CA PRO A 653 -7.73 -20.05 -8.02
C PRO A 653 -7.89 -18.96 -6.95
N ASN A 654 -8.20 -17.76 -7.41
CA ASN A 654 -8.65 -16.60 -6.65
C ASN A 654 -10.08 -16.24 -7.09
N SER A 655 -10.77 -15.36 -6.35
CA SER A 655 -12.16 -15.00 -6.63
C SER A 655 -12.40 -13.49 -6.51
N VAL A 656 -13.15 -12.92 -7.45
CA VAL A 656 -13.74 -11.57 -7.32
C VAL A 656 -15.25 -11.59 -7.57
N THR A 657 -16.01 -10.77 -6.85
CA THR A 657 -17.46 -10.59 -7.09
C THR A 657 -17.69 -9.35 -7.96
N VAL A 658 -18.19 -9.57 -9.17
CA VAL A 658 -18.36 -8.54 -10.21
C VAL A 658 -19.85 -8.35 -10.52
N PRO A 659 -20.43 -7.16 -10.31
CA PRO A 659 -21.79 -6.89 -10.77
C PRO A 659 -21.84 -6.81 -12.30
N VAL A 660 -22.70 -7.64 -12.90
CA VAL A 660 -22.97 -7.72 -14.35
C VAL A 660 -24.44 -7.46 -14.64
N GLN A 661 -24.77 -6.93 -15.82
CA GLN A 661 -26.16 -6.79 -16.28
C GLN A 661 -26.51 -7.96 -17.19
N LEU A 662 -27.63 -8.65 -16.91
CA LEU A 662 -28.13 -9.77 -17.69
C LEU A 662 -29.57 -9.52 -18.16
N LYS A 663 -29.95 -10.21 -19.23
CA LYS A 663 -31.31 -10.23 -19.80
C LYS A 663 -32.06 -11.48 -19.40
N ALA A 664 -33.38 -11.37 -19.30
CA ALA A 664 -34.25 -12.52 -19.05
C ALA A 664 -34.04 -13.62 -20.11
N GLY A 665 -33.77 -14.85 -19.66
CA GLY A 665 -33.46 -15.97 -20.54
C GLY A 665 -31.94 -16.20 -20.69
N ASP A 666 -31.52 -16.52 -21.91
CA ASP A 666 -30.16 -16.93 -22.27
C ASP A 666 -29.22 -15.71 -22.44
N ASN A 667 -27.98 -15.82 -21.96
CA ASN A 667 -26.94 -14.80 -22.10
C ASN A 667 -25.58 -15.47 -22.41
N THR A 668 -24.72 -14.73 -23.10
CA THR A 668 -23.28 -14.99 -23.19
C THR A 668 -22.52 -13.94 -22.39
N ILE A 669 -21.45 -14.34 -21.69
CA ILE A 669 -20.49 -13.44 -21.04
C ILE A 669 -19.09 -13.71 -21.62
N THR A 670 -18.43 -12.69 -22.15
CA THR A 670 -17.11 -12.81 -22.79
C THR A 670 -16.00 -12.19 -21.94
N PHE A 671 -14.88 -12.91 -21.85
CA PHE A 671 -13.67 -12.56 -21.12
C PHE A 671 -12.46 -12.54 -22.06
N GLY A 672 -11.64 -11.50 -21.98
CA GLY A 672 -10.36 -11.37 -22.69
C GLY A 672 -9.82 -9.95 -22.57
N ASN A 673 -8.77 -9.60 -23.30
CA ASN A 673 -8.28 -8.22 -23.40
C ASN A 673 -7.64 -7.98 -24.77
N ALA A 674 -8.19 -7.06 -25.57
CA ALA A 674 -7.71 -6.82 -26.93
C ALA A 674 -6.41 -6.00 -27.04
N SER A 675 -5.84 -5.54 -25.92
CA SER A 675 -4.67 -4.66 -25.88
C SER A 675 -3.52 -5.17 -25.01
N ASP A 676 -3.71 -6.27 -24.28
CA ASP A 676 -2.77 -6.83 -23.32
C ASP A 676 -3.13 -8.31 -23.04
N TYR A 677 -2.35 -8.97 -22.20
CA TYR A 677 -2.73 -10.25 -21.58
C TYR A 677 -3.87 -10.09 -20.56
N ALA A 678 -4.59 -11.18 -20.29
CA ALA A 678 -5.55 -11.30 -19.20
C ALA A 678 -5.18 -12.46 -18.27
N SER A 679 -5.84 -12.55 -17.12
CA SER A 679 -5.77 -13.72 -16.24
C SER A 679 -6.53 -14.91 -16.84
N ASP A 680 -6.15 -16.13 -16.48
CA ASP A 680 -6.90 -17.33 -16.92
C ASP A 680 -8.19 -17.46 -16.11
N VAL A 681 -9.28 -17.94 -16.72
CA VAL A 681 -10.59 -18.12 -16.07
C VAL A 681 -10.82 -19.59 -15.71
N ASP A 682 -11.14 -19.85 -14.44
CA ASP A 682 -11.61 -21.15 -13.93
C ASP A 682 -13.10 -21.29 -14.29
N ARG A 683 -13.96 -20.48 -13.66
CA ARG A 683 -15.41 -20.51 -13.86
C ARG A 683 -16.10 -19.21 -13.46
N ILE A 684 -17.40 -19.14 -13.70
CA ILE A 684 -18.27 -18.13 -13.08
C ILE A 684 -19.43 -18.76 -12.30
N VAL A 685 -19.91 -18.08 -11.27
CA VAL A 685 -21.08 -18.49 -10.47
C VAL A 685 -22.06 -17.31 -10.35
N LEU A 686 -23.34 -17.55 -10.67
CA LEU A 686 -24.38 -16.51 -10.90
C LEU A 686 -25.78 -16.89 -10.39
#